data_AF-A0A2T4NCD9-F1
#
_entry.id   AF-A0A2T4NCD9-F1
#
_cell.length_a   1.000
_cell.length_b   1.000
_cell.length_c   1.000
_cell.angle_alpha   90.00
_cell.angle_beta   90.00
_cell.angle_gamma   90.00
#
_symmetry.space_group_name_H-M   'P 1'
#
loop_
_entity.id
_entity.type
_entity.pdbx_description
1 polymer ?
#
loop_
_entity_poly.entity_id
_entity_poly.type
_entity_poly.pdbx_seq_one_letter_code
_entity_poly.pdbx_strand_id
1 'polypeptide(L)'
;MAAAGSVLAGPAGSAFAAETGVRADLRADVNRDGRVDVTGGSDKTGEDAWSVDRGAVFLPNIDDDSKRCPVTAPDGEPLTDAKLAACNDGSDTKVNGTEDAADLARVSSVPLPGLPANATGSLKLATGGKHAHLFLQRAGKWIPVTSATRLTAAELRSGVEFGVEATDVVRDTAKWDGRAVVRLTVTSGQKSTSDAVTLRVAPLLTQHHLQDTQQVMVSKVQGDGPDSRLQREFVAALEKEVEKAGVTTPLVTFEMYADRWAQDFVEPAYVSMTGPGGQRQVMRVMLRSAQPDRDAGRELFERMRGRDIGVVQVTDRAEPDDWSLNSMGNLETIPPYAHAGRSFPAGRIIMGERKDSGARPSKVMRTMLKAQGLQDPLLLDTSWLGVGHVDEFVQFLPADTPRGWRIGIADPKAGLQLLRDAKRDGHGGTKMFSVPGRGGTPAPKETIDQALASRHLVADNEMAARRIAANLEILKRETGVTDEEIVRVPALYTRDSEALTADGQEVPVPRLTRMGAGSDLVDSLREQGQQKWLAENPAPGAAAPATVRTSAYVPGAVNGVLLGRDRYLAPRQWGPVIGGKDVFTEAVTAVYQRVGLKVSYIDDWYTYHLGMGEVHCGTNTLRDATAAWWQRPAANRNGV
;
A
#
# COMPACT_ATOMS: atom_id res chain seq x y z
N MET A 1 88.37 58.82 1.35
CA MET A 1 86.94 59.16 1.18
C MET A 1 86.55 58.72 -0.22
N ALA A 2 86.03 57.49 -0.32
CA ALA A 2 84.60 57.16 -0.33
C ALA A 2 84.05 57.25 -1.76
N ALA A 3 83.77 56.05 -2.29
CA ALA A 3 83.60 55.71 -3.69
C ALA A 3 82.15 55.79 -4.16
N ALA A 4 82.00 55.86 -5.48
CA ALA A 4 80.74 55.82 -6.22
C ALA A 4 79.97 54.49 -6.00
N GLY A 5 78.64 54.58 -6.00
CA GLY A 5 77.73 53.43 -5.99
C GLY A 5 76.51 53.69 -6.87
N SER A 6 76.42 52.92 -7.96
CA SER A 6 75.31 52.87 -8.91
C SER A 6 74.07 52.19 -8.33
N VAL A 7 72.88 52.67 -8.66
CA VAL A 7 71.59 52.06 -8.30
C VAL A 7 71.19 51.05 -9.38
N LEU A 8 71.10 49.77 -9.01
CA LEU A 8 70.55 48.69 -9.83
C LEU A 8 69.06 48.50 -9.48
N ALA A 9 68.21 48.51 -10.51
CA ALA A 9 66.81 48.13 -10.42
C ALA A 9 66.69 46.60 -10.28
N GLY A 10 66.01 46.14 -9.22
CA GLY A 10 65.68 44.72 -9.03
C GLY A 10 64.47 44.29 -9.87
N PRO A 11 64.37 43.01 -10.27
CA PRO A 11 63.29 42.54 -11.12
C PRO A 11 61.99 42.40 -10.34
N ALA A 12 60.88 42.72 -11.01
CA ALA A 12 59.53 42.50 -10.54
C ALA A 12 59.34 41.02 -10.18
N GLY A 13 59.02 40.75 -8.91
CA GLY A 13 58.63 39.43 -8.45
C GLY A 13 57.37 38.99 -9.19
N SER A 14 57.47 37.85 -9.86
CA SER A 14 56.33 37.14 -10.43
C SER A 14 55.28 36.92 -9.35
N ALA A 15 54.13 37.57 -9.49
CA ALA A 15 52.95 37.23 -8.72
C ALA A 15 52.62 35.77 -9.03
N PHE A 16 52.77 34.88 -8.06
CA PHE A 16 52.15 33.57 -8.11
C PHE A 16 50.65 33.80 -8.23
N ALA A 17 50.11 33.58 -9.42
CA ALA A 17 48.68 33.42 -9.59
C ALA A 17 48.26 32.33 -8.61
N ALA A 18 47.38 32.68 -7.67
CA ALA A 18 46.71 31.68 -6.85
C ALA A 18 46.03 30.71 -7.81
N GLU A 19 46.51 29.46 -7.87
CA GLU A 19 45.78 28.37 -8.53
C GLU A 19 44.42 28.31 -7.84
N THR A 20 43.37 28.83 -8.48
CA THR A 20 41.99 28.52 -8.10
C THR A 20 41.85 27.02 -8.26
N GLY A 21 41.99 26.28 -7.16
CA GLY A 21 41.97 24.82 -7.17
C GLY A 21 40.67 24.33 -7.78
N VAL A 22 40.73 23.83 -9.01
CA VAL A 22 39.59 23.27 -9.73
C VAL A 22 39.18 22.00 -9.01
N ARG A 23 38.09 22.07 -8.24
CA ARG A 23 37.55 20.95 -7.45
C ARG A 23 36.33 20.38 -8.16
N ALA A 24 36.31 19.08 -8.36
CA ALA A 24 35.09 18.37 -8.75
C ALA A 24 33.95 18.72 -7.78
N ASP A 25 32.75 18.91 -8.31
CA ASP A 25 31.55 19.26 -7.53
C ASP A 25 30.35 18.66 -8.27
N LEU A 26 29.61 17.79 -7.59
CA LEU A 26 28.38 17.14 -8.07
C LEU A 26 27.20 17.71 -7.29
N ARG A 27 26.09 17.91 -7.99
CA ARG A 27 24.82 18.37 -7.42
C ARG A 27 23.69 17.42 -7.79
N ALA A 28 22.72 17.30 -6.90
CA ALA A 28 21.46 16.61 -7.12
C ALA A 28 20.34 17.42 -6.46
N ASP A 29 19.08 17.19 -6.83
CA ASP A 29 17.92 17.86 -6.25
C ASP A 29 17.70 17.40 -4.78
N VAL A 30 18.45 17.99 -3.86
CA VAL A 30 18.45 17.58 -2.44
C VAL A 30 17.42 18.35 -1.63
N ASN A 31 16.95 19.50 -2.14
CA ASN A 31 15.84 20.26 -1.56
C ASN A 31 14.47 19.83 -2.13
N ARG A 32 14.45 18.98 -3.17
CA ARG A 32 13.28 18.36 -3.81
C ARG A 32 12.36 19.37 -4.49
N ASP A 33 12.94 20.41 -5.08
CA ASP A 33 12.22 21.46 -5.82
C ASP A 33 12.09 21.18 -7.33
N GLY A 34 12.68 20.08 -7.80
CA GLY A 34 12.63 19.63 -9.20
C GLY A 34 13.69 20.27 -10.09
N ARG A 35 14.72 20.89 -9.50
CA ARG A 35 15.87 21.46 -10.21
C ARG A 35 17.16 21.02 -9.52
N VAL A 36 18.23 20.90 -10.31
CA VAL A 36 19.58 20.70 -9.79
C VAL A 36 20.31 22.04 -9.87
N ASP A 37 20.53 22.69 -8.73
CA ASP A 37 21.19 23.99 -8.65
C ASP A 37 22.72 23.86 -8.76
N VAL A 38 23.23 24.08 -9.98
CA VAL A 38 24.67 24.13 -10.28
C VAL A 38 25.26 25.54 -10.23
N THR A 39 24.44 26.57 -9.99
CA THR A 39 24.88 27.99 -10.04
C THR A 39 24.91 28.66 -8.67
N GLY A 40 24.00 28.26 -7.78
CA GLY A 40 23.90 28.71 -6.41
C GLY A 40 24.39 27.64 -5.42
N GLY A 41 23.69 27.54 -4.30
CA GLY A 41 24.04 26.65 -3.21
C GLY A 41 22.85 25.92 -2.59
N SER A 42 21.66 25.99 -3.19
CA SER A 42 20.47 25.35 -2.61
C SER A 42 20.62 23.83 -2.53
N ASP A 43 21.45 23.26 -3.39
CA ASP A 43 21.73 21.82 -3.45
C ASP A 43 23.10 21.40 -2.91
N LYS A 44 23.87 22.32 -2.33
CA LYS A 44 25.20 22.01 -1.79
C LYS A 44 25.15 21.35 -0.42
N THR A 45 24.37 21.93 0.49
CA THR A 45 24.33 21.45 1.87
C THR A 45 23.62 20.09 1.93
N GLY A 46 24.26 19.07 2.50
CA GLY A 46 23.66 17.75 2.70
C GLY A 46 23.56 16.90 1.43
N GLU A 47 24.30 17.25 0.38
CA GLU A 47 24.38 16.47 -0.86
C GLU A 47 25.03 15.09 -0.67
N ASP A 48 25.86 14.95 0.36
CA ASP A 48 26.53 13.72 0.77
C ASP A 48 25.71 12.89 1.79
N ALA A 49 24.56 13.40 2.22
CA ALA A 49 23.73 12.81 3.27
C ALA A 49 22.27 12.62 2.80
N TRP A 50 21.47 11.95 3.64
CA TRP A 50 20.04 11.78 3.38
C TRP A 50 19.23 11.75 4.66
N SER A 51 18.09 12.43 4.63
CA SER A 51 17.05 12.46 5.67
C SER A 51 15.65 12.50 5.04
N VAL A 52 14.62 12.30 5.85
CA VAL A 52 13.23 12.42 5.37
C VAL A 52 12.96 13.81 4.81
N ASP A 53 13.49 14.89 5.39
CA ASP A 53 13.19 16.27 4.95
C ASP A 53 14.13 16.78 3.85
N ARG A 54 15.31 16.17 3.66
CA ARG A 54 16.36 16.65 2.74
C ARG A 54 17.27 15.52 2.25
N GLY A 55 17.70 15.61 1.00
CA GLY A 55 18.54 14.64 0.31
C GLY A 55 17.85 14.11 -0.94
N ALA A 56 18.63 13.82 -1.97
CA ALA A 56 18.12 13.42 -3.28
C ALA A 56 17.42 12.06 -3.23
N VAL A 57 16.35 11.94 -4.01
CA VAL A 57 15.53 10.73 -4.14
C VAL A 57 15.59 10.26 -5.59
N PHE A 58 15.60 8.95 -5.80
CA PHE A 58 15.53 8.33 -7.12
C PHE A 58 14.55 7.17 -7.14
N LEU A 59 13.93 6.89 -8.27
CA LEU A 59 12.90 5.85 -8.35
C LEU A 59 13.52 4.46 -8.54
N PRO A 60 12.90 3.41 -7.98
CA PRO A 60 13.05 2.07 -8.51
C PRO A 60 12.31 2.03 -9.85
N ASN A 61 13.05 1.85 -10.95
CA ASN A 61 12.51 1.80 -12.31
C ASN A 61 11.89 0.41 -12.56
N ILE A 62 10.77 0.12 -11.89
CA ILE A 62 10.17 -1.23 -11.81
C ILE A 62 8.87 -1.38 -12.60
N ASP A 63 8.53 -0.39 -13.41
CA ASP A 63 7.42 -0.42 -14.35
C ASP A 63 7.86 -0.94 -15.73
N ASP A 64 7.03 -0.73 -16.76
CA ASP A 64 7.28 -1.21 -18.12
C ASP A 64 6.66 -0.24 -19.14
N ASP A 65 7.27 0.94 -19.28
CA ASP A 65 6.80 2.05 -20.10
C ASP A 65 6.52 1.67 -21.54
N SER A 66 7.44 0.87 -22.09
CA SER A 66 7.39 0.42 -23.49
C SER A 66 6.59 -0.87 -23.68
N LYS A 67 6.04 -1.45 -22.61
CA LYS A 67 5.37 -2.77 -22.60
C LYS A 67 6.23 -3.87 -23.22
N ARG A 68 7.53 -3.86 -22.93
CA ARG A 68 8.52 -4.81 -23.47
C ARG A 68 8.55 -6.14 -22.72
N CYS A 69 8.02 -6.19 -21.51
CA CYS A 69 8.11 -7.40 -20.72
C CYS A 69 7.12 -8.47 -21.19
N PRO A 70 7.60 -9.66 -21.57
CA PRO A 70 6.72 -10.72 -22.01
C PRO A 70 5.89 -11.25 -20.84
N VAL A 71 4.69 -11.74 -21.17
CA VAL A 71 3.79 -12.44 -20.23
C VAL A 71 3.72 -13.94 -20.52
N THR A 72 4.09 -14.33 -21.75
CA THR A 72 4.21 -15.71 -22.22
C THR A 72 5.60 -15.95 -22.80
N ALA A 73 6.02 -17.21 -22.83
CA ALA A 73 7.19 -17.65 -23.55
C ALA A 73 6.95 -17.62 -25.08
N PRO A 74 8.00 -17.69 -25.93
CA PRO A 74 7.86 -17.65 -27.39
C PRO A 74 6.99 -18.77 -27.99
N ASP A 75 6.81 -19.88 -27.28
CA ASP A 75 5.93 -21.00 -27.62
C ASP A 75 4.47 -20.80 -27.19
N GLY A 76 4.17 -19.70 -26.48
CA GLY A 76 2.85 -19.35 -25.99
C GLY A 76 2.58 -19.80 -24.54
N GLU A 77 3.49 -20.54 -23.91
CA GLU A 77 3.29 -21.03 -22.55
C GLU A 77 3.36 -19.90 -21.51
N PRO A 78 2.57 -19.94 -20.42
CA PRO A 78 2.64 -18.96 -19.34
C PRO A 78 4.05 -18.90 -18.71
N LEU A 79 4.54 -17.69 -18.45
CA LEU A 79 5.80 -17.53 -17.73
C LEU A 79 5.65 -17.91 -16.25
N THR A 80 6.75 -18.40 -15.66
CA THR A 80 6.82 -18.60 -14.20
C THR A 80 6.78 -17.25 -13.48
N ASP A 81 6.30 -17.24 -12.24
CA ASP A 81 6.26 -16.04 -11.39
C ASP A 81 7.61 -15.33 -11.28
N ALA A 82 8.70 -16.10 -11.17
CA ALA A 82 10.05 -15.55 -11.13
C ALA A 82 10.44 -14.83 -12.44
N LYS A 83 10.01 -15.34 -13.61
CA LYS A 83 10.26 -14.71 -14.91
C LYS A 83 9.40 -13.46 -15.11
N LEU A 84 8.13 -13.49 -14.66
CA LEU A 84 7.26 -12.32 -14.68
C LEU A 84 7.85 -11.18 -13.84
N ALA A 85 8.26 -11.48 -12.61
CA ALA A 85 8.82 -10.51 -11.66
C ALA A 85 10.22 -10.00 -12.03
N ALA A 86 10.99 -10.75 -12.82
CA ALA A 86 12.35 -10.37 -13.21
C ALA A 86 12.43 -9.31 -14.32
N CYS A 87 11.32 -8.98 -14.98
CA CYS A 87 11.28 -8.00 -16.05
C CYS A 87 10.63 -6.68 -15.59
N ASN A 88 11.28 -5.58 -15.90
CA ASN A 88 10.83 -4.18 -15.74
C ASN A 88 11.87 -3.28 -16.42
N ASP A 89 11.65 -1.98 -16.55
CA ASP A 89 12.60 -1.09 -17.25
C ASP A 89 14.02 -1.09 -16.64
N GLY A 90 14.15 -1.10 -15.32
CA GLY A 90 15.42 -1.25 -14.60
C GLY A 90 16.09 -2.63 -14.68
N SER A 91 15.50 -3.60 -15.39
CA SER A 91 16.06 -4.94 -15.57
C SER A 91 17.25 -4.99 -16.54
N ASP A 92 17.43 -3.95 -17.36
CA ASP A 92 18.58 -3.80 -18.25
C ASP A 92 19.31 -2.46 -18.06
N THR A 93 20.13 -2.03 -19.02
CA THR A 93 20.93 -0.78 -18.93
C THR A 93 20.64 0.14 -20.10
N LYS A 94 19.39 0.15 -20.56
CA LYS A 94 18.90 0.98 -21.66
C LYS A 94 17.75 1.85 -21.18
N VAL A 95 17.77 3.10 -21.60
CA VAL A 95 16.67 4.05 -21.39
C VAL A 95 15.83 4.13 -22.67
N ASN A 96 14.62 3.59 -22.62
CA ASN A 96 13.79 3.22 -23.77
C ASN A 96 12.72 4.28 -24.10
N GLY A 97 13.14 5.53 -24.24
CA GLY A 97 12.26 6.62 -24.65
C GLY A 97 12.17 7.73 -23.63
N THR A 98 11.18 8.60 -23.78
CA THR A 98 11.01 9.78 -22.93
C THR A 98 10.35 9.49 -21.60
N GLU A 99 9.50 8.47 -21.53
CA GLU A 99 8.82 8.07 -20.29
C GLU A 99 9.83 7.42 -19.34
N ASP A 100 10.59 6.42 -19.82
CA ASP A 100 11.67 5.78 -19.03
C ASP A 100 12.74 6.81 -18.60
N ALA A 101 13.07 7.76 -19.49
CA ALA A 101 13.96 8.85 -19.15
C ALA A 101 13.42 9.80 -18.07
N ALA A 102 12.11 9.87 -17.84
CA ALA A 102 11.46 10.69 -16.82
C ALA A 102 11.59 10.09 -15.41
N ASP A 103 11.78 8.77 -15.29
CA ASP A 103 11.97 8.09 -14.00
C ASP A 103 13.40 8.20 -13.43
N LEU A 104 14.33 8.62 -14.26
CA LEU A 104 15.72 8.89 -13.85
C LEU A 104 15.82 10.14 -12.97
N ALA A 105 16.39 9.99 -11.78
CA ALA A 105 16.81 11.14 -10.98
C ALA A 105 18.01 11.84 -11.62
N ARG A 106 17.97 13.17 -11.67
CA ARG A 106 19.02 13.99 -12.29
C ARG A 106 20.13 14.30 -11.29
N VAL A 107 21.37 14.13 -11.74
CA VAL A 107 22.60 14.56 -11.07
C VAL A 107 23.40 15.38 -12.08
N SER A 108 24.10 16.44 -11.64
CA SER A 108 24.89 17.27 -12.55
C SER A 108 26.27 17.59 -11.96
N SER A 109 27.29 17.66 -12.81
CA SER A 109 28.57 18.25 -12.41
C SER A 109 28.51 19.77 -12.57
N VAL A 110 29.00 20.51 -11.58
CA VAL A 110 29.15 21.97 -11.69
C VAL A 110 30.16 22.30 -12.80
N PRO A 111 29.88 23.27 -13.69
CA PRO A 111 30.80 23.65 -14.77
C PRO A 111 32.18 24.10 -14.27
N LEU A 112 33.25 23.60 -14.90
CA LEU A 112 34.64 23.91 -14.57
C LEU A 112 35.33 24.66 -15.72
N PRO A 113 34.96 25.92 -16.05
CA PRO A 113 35.39 26.60 -17.27
C PRO A 113 36.92 26.77 -17.40
N GLY A 114 37.64 26.84 -16.27
CA GLY A 114 39.11 26.96 -16.22
C GLY A 114 39.87 25.64 -16.34
N LEU A 115 39.20 24.50 -16.51
CA LEU A 115 39.85 23.18 -16.51
C LEU A 115 40.81 23.02 -17.72
N PRO A 116 42.05 22.51 -17.56
CA PRO A 116 42.97 22.31 -18.68
C PRO A 116 42.48 21.33 -19.76
N ALA A 117 42.96 21.48 -20.99
CA ALA A 117 42.48 20.67 -22.13
C ALA A 117 42.84 19.18 -22.03
N ASN A 118 43.89 18.84 -21.27
CA ASN A 118 44.30 17.45 -21.00
C ASN A 118 43.60 16.84 -19.78
N ALA A 119 42.66 17.54 -19.15
CA ALA A 119 41.92 17.01 -18.02
C ALA A 119 40.90 15.96 -18.47
N THR A 120 40.64 15.00 -17.58
CA THR A 120 39.68 13.93 -17.80
C THR A 120 38.86 13.68 -16.55
N GLY A 121 37.62 13.25 -16.71
CA GLY A 121 36.75 12.84 -15.61
C GLY A 121 36.48 11.34 -15.64
N SER A 122 36.33 10.74 -14.47
CA SER A 122 35.74 9.41 -14.32
C SER A 122 34.56 9.48 -13.36
N LEU A 123 33.53 8.69 -13.63
CA LEU A 123 32.27 8.68 -12.91
C LEU A 123 31.92 7.23 -12.55
N LYS A 124 31.43 7.01 -11.32
CA LYS A 124 31.01 5.68 -10.87
C LYS A 124 29.97 5.73 -9.75
N LEU A 125 29.28 4.62 -9.55
CA LEU A 125 28.58 4.31 -8.31
C LEU A 125 29.59 3.76 -7.28
N ALA A 126 29.94 4.57 -6.28
CA ALA A 126 30.83 4.18 -5.18
C ALA A 126 30.12 3.27 -4.16
N THR A 127 28.80 3.34 -4.08
CA THR A 127 27.93 2.49 -3.24
C THR A 127 26.62 2.26 -4.01
N GLY A 128 25.99 1.10 -3.81
CA GLY A 128 24.70 0.78 -4.43
C GLY A 128 24.77 0.23 -5.86
N GLY A 129 25.95 0.07 -6.46
CA GLY A 129 26.10 -0.33 -7.88
C GLY A 129 25.59 -1.73 -8.27
N LYS A 130 25.07 -2.53 -7.32
CA LYS A 130 24.33 -3.78 -7.62
C LYS A 130 22.82 -3.58 -7.70
N HIS A 131 22.33 -2.42 -7.28
CA HIS A 131 20.91 -2.09 -7.10
C HIS A 131 20.52 -0.81 -7.83
N ALA A 132 21.43 -0.24 -8.62
CA ALA A 132 21.21 1.02 -9.33
C ALA A 132 22.03 1.07 -10.61
N HIS A 133 21.47 1.74 -11.62
CA HIS A 133 22.15 2.09 -12.85
C HIS A 133 22.48 3.58 -12.86
N LEU A 134 23.55 3.91 -13.60
CA LEU A 134 24.02 5.28 -13.76
C LEU A 134 24.21 5.54 -15.25
N PHE A 135 23.62 6.62 -15.74
CA PHE A 135 23.65 7.01 -17.14
C PHE A 135 24.27 8.38 -17.32
N LEU A 136 24.90 8.59 -18.46
CA LEU A 136 25.50 9.84 -18.90
C LEU A 136 24.71 10.39 -20.08
N GLN A 137 24.28 11.66 -19.97
CA GLN A 137 23.59 12.35 -21.06
C GLN A 137 24.59 12.86 -22.11
N ARG A 138 24.49 12.37 -23.34
CA ARG A 138 25.29 12.83 -24.49
C ARG A 138 24.43 12.95 -25.74
N ALA A 139 24.41 14.13 -26.34
CA ALA A 139 23.67 14.40 -27.59
C ALA A 139 22.20 13.91 -27.54
N GLY A 140 21.53 14.15 -26.42
CA GLY A 140 20.13 13.76 -26.19
C GLY A 140 19.91 12.27 -25.91
N LYS A 141 20.96 11.50 -25.65
CA LYS A 141 20.88 10.07 -25.31
C LYS A 141 21.48 9.78 -23.95
N TRP A 142 20.81 8.89 -23.21
CA TRP A 142 21.32 8.30 -21.98
C TRP A 142 22.21 7.10 -22.30
N ILE A 143 23.48 7.18 -21.93
CA ILE A 143 24.49 6.15 -22.18
C ILE A 143 24.91 5.53 -20.84
N PRO A 144 24.88 4.19 -20.69
CA PRO A 144 25.25 3.55 -19.43
C PRO A 144 26.72 3.84 -19.06
N VAL A 145 26.93 4.15 -17.78
CA VAL A 145 28.26 4.45 -17.24
C VAL A 145 28.94 3.14 -16.86
N THR A 146 30.11 2.93 -17.43
CA THR A 146 30.97 1.77 -17.18
C THR A 146 32.32 2.21 -16.64
N SER A 147 33.17 1.26 -16.24
CA SER A 147 34.55 1.55 -15.84
C SER A 147 35.39 2.18 -16.96
N ALA A 148 34.97 2.04 -18.23
CA ALA A 148 35.61 2.65 -19.39
C ALA A 148 35.08 4.07 -19.70
N THR A 149 33.96 4.48 -19.13
CA THR A 149 33.37 5.81 -19.39
C THR A 149 34.32 6.91 -18.90
N ARG A 150 34.64 7.85 -19.78
CA ARG A 150 35.46 9.03 -19.48
C ARG A 150 34.74 10.29 -19.92
N LEU A 151 34.84 11.33 -19.10
CA LEU A 151 34.40 12.68 -19.42
C LEU A 151 35.59 13.47 -19.97
N THR A 152 35.35 14.19 -21.05
CA THR A 152 36.34 15.08 -21.68
C THR A 152 36.45 16.39 -20.92
N ALA A 153 37.57 17.10 -21.12
CA ALA A 153 37.72 18.45 -20.58
C ALA A 153 36.60 19.41 -21.05
N ALA A 154 36.12 19.26 -22.30
CA ALA A 154 35.05 20.08 -22.84
C ALA A 154 33.73 19.86 -22.08
N GLU A 155 33.36 18.61 -21.85
CA GLU A 155 32.17 18.24 -21.07
C GLU A 155 32.27 18.74 -19.62
N LEU A 156 33.42 18.58 -18.97
CA LEU A 156 33.61 19.08 -17.60
C LEU A 156 33.59 20.62 -17.52
N ARG A 157 34.06 21.32 -18.57
CA ARG A 157 34.00 22.78 -18.63
C ARG A 157 32.57 23.30 -18.75
N SER A 158 31.70 22.59 -19.48
CA SER A 158 30.29 22.96 -19.63
C SER A 158 29.40 22.47 -18.49
N GLY A 159 29.86 21.50 -17.72
CA GLY A 159 28.99 20.69 -16.88
C GLY A 159 28.34 19.56 -17.67
N VAL A 160 27.95 18.50 -16.95
CA VAL A 160 27.45 17.25 -17.51
C VAL A 160 26.28 16.76 -16.67
N GLU A 161 25.25 16.23 -17.33
CA GLU A 161 24.08 15.65 -16.69
C GLU A 161 24.17 14.12 -16.66
N PHE A 162 23.73 13.54 -15.55
CA PHE A 162 23.67 12.11 -15.29
C PHE A 162 22.27 11.72 -14.81
N GLY A 163 21.90 10.48 -15.08
CA GLY A 163 20.62 9.88 -14.67
C GLY A 163 20.87 8.69 -13.74
N VAL A 164 20.07 8.56 -12.69
CA VAL A 164 20.16 7.46 -11.73
C VAL A 164 18.79 6.81 -11.55
N GLU A 165 18.76 5.49 -11.60
CA GLU A 165 17.59 4.67 -11.24
C GLU A 165 18.01 3.52 -10.34
N ALA A 166 17.08 3.03 -9.52
CA ALA A 166 17.23 1.77 -8.80
C ALA A 166 16.62 0.63 -9.61
N THR A 167 17.13 -0.59 -9.40
CA THR A 167 16.64 -1.79 -10.07
C THR A 167 15.53 -2.50 -9.28
N ASP A 168 15.30 -2.12 -8.03
CA ASP A 168 14.29 -2.70 -7.14
C ASP A 168 14.02 -1.75 -5.96
N VAL A 169 12.94 -2.01 -5.22
CA VAL A 169 12.67 -1.39 -3.92
C VAL A 169 13.63 -1.90 -2.84
N VAL A 170 13.67 -1.24 -1.68
CA VAL A 170 14.45 -1.76 -0.54
C VAL A 170 13.78 -3.01 0.03
N ARG A 171 14.31 -4.20 -0.24
CA ARG A 171 13.75 -5.46 0.29
C ARG A 171 14.13 -5.75 1.74
N ASP A 172 15.34 -5.35 2.13
CA ASP A 172 15.92 -5.61 3.46
C ASP A 172 17.09 -4.65 3.70
N THR A 173 16.95 -3.75 4.69
CA THR A 173 18.00 -2.78 5.03
C THR A 173 19.31 -3.41 5.49
N ALA A 174 19.30 -4.69 5.92
CA ALA A 174 20.52 -5.41 6.24
C ALA A 174 21.34 -5.80 5.00
N LYS A 175 20.69 -5.84 3.82
CA LYS A 175 21.33 -6.16 2.52
C LYS A 175 21.67 -4.89 1.73
N TRP A 176 20.73 -3.96 1.68
CA TRP A 176 20.90 -2.66 1.03
C TRP A 176 19.98 -1.65 1.71
N ASP A 177 20.51 -0.51 2.12
CA ASP A 177 19.79 0.54 2.83
C ASP A 177 19.07 1.54 1.90
N GLY A 178 19.08 1.26 0.59
CA GLY A 178 18.50 2.11 -0.45
C GLY A 178 19.44 3.18 -0.99
N ARG A 179 20.70 3.28 -0.53
CA ARG A 179 21.62 4.34 -0.97
C ARG A 179 22.36 3.99 -2.26
N ALA A 180 22.47 4.99 -3.14
CA ALA A 180 23.39 5.03 -4.26
C ALA A 180 24.28 6.27 -4.12
N VAL A 181 25.60 6.09 -4.17
CA VAL A 181 26.57 7.20 -4.03
C VAL A 181 27.27 7.39 -5.37
N VAL A 182 26.96 8.48 -6.06
CA VAL A 182 27.59 8.85 -7.34
C VAL A 182 28.86 9.63 -7.03
N ARG A 183 30.00 9.19 -7.56
CA ARG A 183 31.30 9.85 -7.37
C ARG A 183 31.89 10.27 -8.70
N LEU A 184 32.23 11.55 -8.80
CA LEU A 184 33.01 12.14 -9.89
C LEU A 184 34.45 12.33 -9.41
N THR A 185 35.41 11.95 -10.25
CA THR A 185 36.83 12.27 -10.07
C THR A 185 37.32 12.98 -11.31
N VAL A 186 37.86 14.19 -11.15
CA VAL A 186 38.49 14.98 -12.21
C VAL A 186 39.99 14.95 -12.02
N THR A 187 40.71 14.55 -13.08
CA THR A 187 42.17 14.43 -13.10
C THR A 187 42.74 15.38 -14.14
N SER A 188 43.74 16.18 -13.77
CA SER A 188 44.52 17.02 -14.68
C SER A 188 46.01 16.88 -14.37
N GLY A 189 46.77 16.33 -15.31
CA GLY A 189 48.16 15.93 -15.07
C GLY A 189 48.26 14.91 -13.92
N GLN A 190 49.01 15.26 -12.87
CA GLN A 190 49.19 14.42 -11.67
C GLN A 190 48.22 14.76 -10.53
N LYS A 191 47.37 15.79 -10.68
CA LYS A 191 46.42 16.22 -9.65
C LYS A 191 45.05 15.60 -9.92
N SER A 192 44.38 15.13 -8.88
CA SER A 192 42.99 14.69 -8.95
C SER A 192 42.16 15.29 -7.81
N THR A 193 40.90 15.59 -8.10
CA THR A 193 39.90 15.99 -7.11
C THR A 193 38.65 15.14 -7.29
N SER A 194 37.93 14.90 -6.21
CA SER A 194 36.70 14.11 -6.24
C SER A 194 35.62 14.76 -5.41
N ASP A 195 34.39 14.48 -5.80
CA ASP A 195 33.19 14.81 -5.06
C ASP A 195 32.12 13.73 -5.24
N ALA A 196 31.15 13.70 -4.33
CA ALA A 196 30.12 12.67 -4.34
C ALA A 196 28.77 13.19 -3.83
N VAL A 197 27.71 12.70 -4.46
CA VAL A 197 26.32 12.89 -3.98
C VAL A 197 25.71 11.57 -3.56
N THR A 198 24.92 11.60 -2.50
CA THR A 198 24.16 10.47 -1.97
C THR A 198 22.70 10.63 -2.36
N LEU A 199 22.18 9.64 -3.07
CA LEU A 199 20.75 9.50 -3.34
C LEU A 199 20.20 8.31 -2.54
N ARG A 200 18.93 8.36 -2.17
CA ARG A 200 18.21 7.20 -1.60
C ARG A 200 17.00 6.85 -2.46
N VAL A 201 16.81 5.56 -2.72
CA VAL A 201 15.65 5.10 -3.48
C VAL A 201 14.36 5.52 -2.78
N ALA A 202 13.35 5.90 -3.56
CA ALA A 202 12.04 6.25 -3.06
C ALA A 202 11.48 5.06 -2.25
N PRO A 203 10.95 5.31 -1.03
CA PRO A 203 10.32 4.25 -0.25
C PRO A 203 9.05 3.78 -0.96
N LEU A 204 8.81 2.46 -0.96
CA LEU A 204 7.53 1.90 -1.35
C LEU A 204 6.50 2.22 -0.28
N LEU A 205 5.44 2.95 -0.63
CA LEU A 205 4.42 3.41 0.31
C LEU A 205 3.05 2.87 -0.07
N THR A 206 2.34 2.26 0.87
CA THR A 206 0.93 1.91 0.70
C THR A 206 0.07 3.17 0.79
N GLN A 207 -1.05 3.14 0.09
CA GLN A 207 -1.99 4.26 0.08
C GLN A 207 -2.84 4.29 1.37
N HIS A 208 -3.45 5.43 1.66
CA HIS A 208 -4.30 5.65 2.82
C HIS A 208 -5.60 6.37 2.47
N HIS A 209 -6.61 6.26 3.34
CA HIS A 209 -7.96 6.76 3.12
C HIS A 209 -8.12 8.30 3.03
N LEU A 210 -7.07 9.09 3.30
CA LEU A 210 -7.07 10.53 2.98
C LEU A 210 -6.67 10.86 1.54
N GLN A 211 -6.21 9.89 0.76
CA GLN A 211 -5.95 10.06 -0.66
C GLN A 211 -7.26 9.83 -1.43
N ASP A 212 -7.56 10.74 -2.34
CA ASP A 212 -8.79 10.70 -3.12
C ASP A 212 -8.81 9.48 -4.06
N THR A 213 -9.92 8.75 -4.07
CA THR A 213 -10.11 7.61 -4.97
C THR A 213 -10.16 8.09 -6.42
N GLN A 214 -9.28 7.55 -7.26
CA GLN A 214 -9.19 7.86 -8.70
C GLN A 214 -9.81 6.76 -9.57
N GLN A 215 -9.77 5.51 -9.09
CA GLN A 215 -10.28 4.33 -9.80
C GLN A 215 -10.59 3.22 -8.80
N VAL A 216 -11.48 2.30 -9.16
CA VAL A 216 -11.85 1.13 -8.35
C VAL A 216 -11.52 -0.15 -9.13
N MET A 217 -11.09 -1.17 -8.41
CA MET A 217 -10.65 -2.47 -8.91
C MET A 217 -11.62 -3.54 -8.44
N VAL A 218 -11.95 -4.49 -9.30
CA VAL A 218 -12.87 -5.60 -8.97
C VAL A 218 -12.60 -6.81 -9.87
N SER A 219 -12.81 -8.01 -9.38
CA SER A 219 -12.73 -9.21 -10.22
C SER A 219 -14.06 -9.47 -10.94
N LYS A 220 -14.01 -9.93 -12.19
CA LYS A 220 -15.14 -10.57 -12.86
C LYS A 220 -14.93 -12.08 -12.88
N VAL A 221 -15.94 -12.81 -12.44
CA VAL A 221 -15.97 -14.26 -12.53
C VAL A 221 -16.62 -14.65 -13.86
N GLN A 222 -15.89 -15.37 -14.71
CA GLN A 222 -16.33 -15.81 -16.03
C GLN A 222 -17.36 -16.96 -15.93
N GLY A 223 -18.08 -17.22 -17.03
CA GLY A 223 -19.05 -18.32 -17.15
C GLY A 223 -20.52 -17.94 -16.93
N ASP A 224 -21.43 -18.89 -17.11
CA ASP A 224 -22.88 -18.68 -17.08
C ASP A 224 -23.58 -19.23 -15.83
N GLY A 225 -22.79 -19.70 -14.86
CA GLY A 225 -23.29 -20.23 -13.58
C GLY A 225 -23.99 -19.17 -12.72
N PRO A 226 -24.78 -19.60 -11.70
CA PRO A 226 -25.45 -18.69 -10.76
C PRO A 226 -24.49 -17.70 -10.09
N ASP A 227 -23.30 -18.17 -9.74
CA ASP A 227 -22.24 -17.41 -9.11
C ASP A 227 -21.62 -16.34 -10.03
N SER A 228 -21.24 -16.71 -11.26
CA SER A 228 -20.76 -15.75 -12.26
C SER A 228 -21.80 -14.67 -12.60
N ARG A 229 -23.10 -15.02 -12.61
CA ARG A 229 -24.20 -14.04 -12.78
C ARG A 229 -24.30 -13.08 -11.61
N LEU A 230 -24.23 -13.58 -10.39
CA LEU A 230 -24.20 -12.77 -9.16
C LEU A 230 -23.04 -11.78 -9.18
N GLN A 231 -21.85 -12.24 -9.55
CA GLN A 231 -20.69 -11.36 -9.66
C GLN A 231 -20.88 -10.27 -10.72
N ARG A 232 -21.45 -10.60 -11.88
CA ARG A 232 -21.77 -9.58 -12.91
C ARG A 232 -22.78 -8.54 -12.44
N GLU A 233 -23.81 -8.98 -11.72
CA GLU A 233 -24.81 -8.08 -11.11
C GLU A 233 -24.14 -7.12 -10.10
N PHE A 234 -23.27 -7.64 -9.24
CA PHE A 234 -22.50 -6.84 -8.29
C PHE A 234 -21.58 -5.83 -9.01
N VAL A 235 -20.79 -6.27 -9.99
CA VAL A 235 -19.87 -5.39 -10.74
C VAL A 235 -20.64 -4.26 -11.43
N ALA A 236 -21.79 -4.55 -12.05
CA ALA A 236 -22.62 -3.54 -12.68
C ALA A 236 -23.28 -2.57 -11.68
N ALA A 237 -23.57 -3.01 -10.46
CA ALA A 237 -24.06 -2.15 -9.39
C ALA A 237 -22.93 -1.29 -8.81
N LEU A 238 -21.74 -1.87 -8.63
CA LEU A 238 -20.55 -1.18 -8.16
C LEU A 238 -20.18 -0.04 -9.10
N GLU A 239 -20.12 -0.30 -10.42
CA GLU A 239 -19.82 0.72 -11.43
C GLU A 239 -20.72 1.95 -11.30
N LYS A 240 -22.03 1.75 -11.10
CA LYS A 240 -23.00 2.85 -10.91
C LYS A 240 -22.76 3.63 -9.62
N GLU A 241 -22.45 2.96 -8.52
CA GLU A 241 -22.18 3.63 -7.24
C GLU A 241 -20.84 4.40 -7.28
N VAL A 242 -19.83 3.86 -7.99
CA VAL A 242 -18.55 4.53 -8.25
C VAL A 242 -18.75 5.79 -9.10
N GLU A 243 -19.51 5.71 -10.19
CA GLU A 243 -19.84 6.87 -11.04
C GLU A 243 -20.62 7.93 -10.25
N LYS A 244 -21.62 7.52 -9.46
CA LYS A 244 -22.41 8.41 -8.60
C LYS A 244 -21.59 9.08 -7.50
N ALA A 245 -20.51 8.45 -7.06
CA ALA A 245 -19.55 9.05 -6.13
C ALA A 245 -18.64 10.10 -6.78
N GLY A 246 -18.65 10.23 -8.12
CA GLY A 246 -17.86 11.17 -8.89
C GLY A 246 -16.54 10.60 -9.43
N VAL A 247 -16.33 9.28 -9.29
CA VAL A 247 -15.17 8.60 -9.86
C VAL A 247 -15.56 8.11 -11.25
N THR A 248 -15.13 8.84 -12.28
CA THR A 248 -15.54 8.59 -13.68
C THR A 248 -14.58 7.71 -14.47
N THR A 249 -13.42 7.39 -13.91
CA THR A 249 -12.47 6.44 -14.51
C THR A 249 -13.10 5.03 -14.49
N PRO A 250 -13.12 4.30 -15.63
CA PRO A 250 -13.67 2.94 -15.67
C PRO A 250 -13.02 2.01 -14.64
N LEU A 251 -13.75 0.99 -14.19
CA LEU A 251 -13.20 0.01 -13.24
C LEU A 251 -11.98 -0.73 -13.83
N VAL A 252 -10.98 -1.02 -13.00
CA VAL A 252 -9.96 -2.03 -13.32
C VAL A 252 -10.57 -3.40 -13.06
N THR A 253 -10.48 -4.32 -14.03
CA THR A 253 -11.13 -5.63 -13.91
C THR A 253 -10.16 -6.79 -14.09
N PHE A 254 -10.14 -7.69 -13.11
CA PHE A 254 -9.40 -8.97 -13.14
C PHE A 254 -10.32 -10.10 -13.59
N GLU A 255 -9.88 -10.95 -14.51
CA GLU A 255 -10.81 -11.85 -15.22
C GLU A 255 -10.25 -13.24 -15.52
N MET A 256 -8.96 -13.48 -15.28
CA MET A 256 -8.25 -14.68 -15.76
C MET A 256 -8.33 -15.86 -14.78
N TYR A 257 -8.31 -15.58 -13.48
CA TYR A 257 -8.13 -16.63 -12.46
C TYR A 257 -9.34 -16.86 -11.54
N ALA A 258 -10.48 -16.24 -11.85
CA ALA A 258 -11.77 -16.39 -11.15
C ALA A 258 -11.78 -16.10 -9.63
N ASP A 259 -10.68 -15.64 -9.04
CA ASP A 259 -10.63 -15.18 -7.65
C ASP A 259 -11.36 -13.84 -7.52
N ARG A 260 -12.49 -13.83 -6.81
CA ARG A 260 -13.33 -12.64 -6.63
C ARG A 260 -12.80 -11.61 -5.64
N TRP A 261 -11.82 -12.00 -4.82
CA TRP A 261 -11.36 -11.23 -3.66
C TRP A 261 -10.24 -10.25 -4.07
N ALA A 262 -10.60 -9.24 -4.85
CA ALA A 262 -9.65 -8.28 -5.41
C ALA A 262 -8.83 -7.53 -4.36
N GLN A 263 -9.35 -7.36 -3.14
CA GLN A 263 -8.61 -6.76 -2.03
C GLN A 263 -7.43 -7.63 -1.62
N ASP A 264 -7.54 -8.95 -1.71
CA ASP A 264 -6.65 -9.83 -0.97
C ASP A 264 -5.37 -10.19 -1.71
N PHE A 265 -5.39 -10.23 -3.05
CA PHE A 265 -4.21 -10.61 -3.84
C PHE A 265 -3.34 -9.42 -4.25
N VAL A 266 -3.82 -8.18 -4.03
CA VAL A 266 -3.10 -6.95 -4.38
C VAL A 266 -3.29 -5.86 -3.34
N GLU A 267 -2.21 -5.17 -2.99
CA GLU A 267 -2.23 -3.90 -2.26
C GLU A 267 -1.65 -2.79 -3.15
N PRO A 268 -2.45 -1.79 -3.57
CA PRO A 268 -1.94 -0.65 -4.33
C PRO A 268 -1.03 0.23 -3.48
N ALA A 269 0.23 0.34 -3.92
CA ALA A 269 1.25 1.19 -3.35
C ALA A 269 1.77 2.19 -4.40
N TYR A 270 2.72 3.02 -4.00
CA TYR A 270 3.39 3.97 -4.88
C TYR A 270 4.83 4.23 -4.44
N VAL A 271 5.63 4.69 -5.39
CA VAL A 271 6.90 5.35 -5.17
C VAL A 271 6.86 6.70 -5.86
N SER A 272 7.52 7.71 -5.30
CA SER A 272 7.54 9.02 -5.94
C SER A 272 8.75 9.86 -5.58
N MET A 273 9.13 10.73 -6.51
CA MET A 273 10.19 11.74 -6.38
C MET A 273 9.73 13.08 -6.96
N THR A 274 10.50 14.15 -6.75
CA THR A 274 10.27 15.38 -7.51
C THR A 274 10.96 15.25 -8.86
N GLY A 275 10.18 15.30 -9.92
CA GLY A 275 10.67 15.34 -11.29
C GLY A 275 11.00 16.77 -11.75
N PRO A 276 11.50 16.92 -12.98
CA PRO A 276 11.85 18.21 -13.54
C PRO A 276 10.71 19.24 -13.46
N GLY A 277 11.04 20.47 -13.06
CA GLY A 277 10.06 21.57 -12.99
C GLY A 277 9.11 21.50 -11.79
N GLY A 278 9.40 20.63 -10.81
CA GLY A 278 8.66 20.52 -9.56
C GLY A 278 7.43 19.61 -9.62
N GLN A 279 7.17 18.98 -10.77
CA GLN A 279 6.10 17.99 -10.91
C GLN A 279 6.46 16.71 -10.16
N ARG A 280 5.46 16.02 -9.61
CA ARG A 280 5.69 14.74 -8.93
C ARG A 280 5.77 13.64 -9.99
N GLN A 281 6.90 12.95 -10.08
CA GLN A 281 6.98 11.67 -10.81
C GLN A 281 6.49 10.59 -9.86
N VAL A 282 5.38 9.93 -10.22
CA VAL A 282 4.71 8.90 -9.41
C VAL A 282 4.64 7.64 -10.24
N MET A 283 5.16 6.55 -9.69
CA MET A 283 4.93 5.22 -10.21
C MET A 283 4.02 4.47 -9.23
N ARG A 284 2.91 3.95 -9.74
CA ARG A 284 2.08 2.99 -9.00
C ARG A 284 2.83 1.68 -8.87
N VAL A 285 2.70 1.04 -7.73
CA VAL A 285 3.32 -0.25 -7.49
C VAL A 285 2.27 -1.19 -6.95
N MET A 286 1.92 -2.21 -7.72
CA MET A 286 0.99 -3.24 -7.25
C MET A 286 1.78 -4.24 -6.40
N LEU A 287 1.52 -4.26 -5.09
CA LEU A 287 2.15 -5.23 -4.19
C LEU A 287 1.34 -6.53 -4.21
N ARG A 288 1.89 -7.58 -4.79
CA ARG A 288 1.26 -8.92 -4.81
C ARG A 288 1.29 -9.52 -3.41
N SER A 289 0.20 -10.18 -3.00
CA SER A 289 0.14 -10.89 -1.71
C SER A 289 1.25 -11.92 -1.58
N ALA A 290 1.69 -12.18 -0.34
CA ALA A 290 2.72 -13.17 -0.04
C ALA A 290 2.15 -14.61 -0.05
N GLN A 291 1.38 -14.91 -1.09
CA GLN A 291 0.66 -16.16 -1.34
C GLN A 291 0.98 -16.58 -2.79
N PRO A 292 2.15 -17.19 -3.04
CA PRO A 292 2.61 -17.46 -4.41
C PRO A 292 1.67 -18.40 -5.19
N ASP A 293 0.93 -19.24 -4.47
CA ASP A 293 -0.12 -20.14 -4.96
C ASP A 293 -1.45 -19.44 -5.31
N ARG A 294 -1.59 -18.15 -4.99
CA ARG A 294 -2.75 -17.34 -5.38
C ARG A 294 -2.53 -16.74 -6.77
N ASP A 295 -2.95 -17.49 -7.78
CA ASP A 295 -2.67 -17.18 -9.20
C ASP A 295 -3.29 -15.85 -9.67
N ALA A 296 -4.38 -15.38 -9.07
CA ALA A 296 -5.00 -14.10 -9.44
C ALA A 296 -4.04 -12.91 -9.36
N GLY A 297 -3.06 -12.95 -8.44
CA GLY A 297 -2.01 -11.94 -8.35
C GLY A 297 -1.08 -11.88 -9.57
N ARG A 298 -1.12 -12.86 -10.48
CA ARG A 298 -0.36 -12.83 -11.73
C ARG A 298 -0.90 -11.81 -12.72
N GLU A 299 -2.20 -11.48 -12.69
CA GLU A 299 -2.79 -10.45 -13.55
C GLU A 299 -2.17 -9.05 -13.32
N LEU A 300 -1.51 -8.84 -12.17
CA LEU A 300 -0.73 -7.63 -11.93
C LEU A 300 0.41 -7.49 -12.95
N PHE A 301 1.10 -8.59 -13.28
CA PHE A 301 2.14 -8.59 -14.31
C PHE A 301 1.56 -8.72 -15.72
N GLU A 302 0.48 -9.49 -15.87
CA GLU A 302 -0.06 -9.87 -17.18
C GLU A 302 -0.96 -8.79 -17.80
N ARG A 303 -1.60 -7.95 -16.97
CA ARG A 303 -2.54 -6.91 -17.41
C ARG A 303 -2.21 -5.51 -16.90
N MET A 304 -1.75 -5.38 -15.66
CA MET A 304 -1.58 -4.06 -15.03
C MET A 304 -0.22 -3.42 -15.28
N ARG A 305 0.87 -4.19 -15.22
CA ARG A 305 2.23 -3.66 -15.43
C ARG A 305 2.31 -2.96 -16.78
N GLY A 306 2.88 -1.77 -16.78
CA GLY A 306 3.02 -0.91 -17.94
C GLY A 306 3.57 0.43 -17.51
N ARG A 307 3.43 1.45 -18.36
CA ARG A 307 3.77 2.83 -18.05
C ARG A 307 3.27 3.29 -16.69
N ASP A 308 4.19 3.81 -15.87
CA ASP A 308 3.96 4.34 -14.53
C ASP A 308 3.32 3.31 -13.56
N ILE A 309 3.36 2.00 -13.87
CA ILE A 309 2.81 0.90 -13.06
C ILE A 309 3.81 -0.25 -12.97
N GLY A 310 4.51 -0.33 -11.85
CA GLY A 310 5.34 -1.47 -11.45
C GLY A 310 4.60 -2.51 -10.63
N VAL A 311 5.23 -3.67 -10.44
CA VAL A 311 4.71 -4.76 -9.60
C VAL A 311 5.81 -5.29 -8.70
N VAL A 312 5.52 -5.36 -7.40
CA VAL A 312 6.41 -5.94 -6.40
C VAL A 312 5.82 -7.24 -5.92
N GLN A 313 6.54 -8.33 -6.14
CA GLN A 313 6.21 -9.63 -5.58
C GLN A 313 7.12 -9.96 -4.41
N VAL A 314 6.54 -10.44 -3.32
CA VAL A 314 7.28 -10.96 -2.17
C VAL A 314 7.01 -12.45 -2.05
N THR A 315 8.07 -13.25 -2.12
CA THR A 315 7.97 -14.70 -1.91
C THR A 315 8.69 -15.08 -0.63
N ASP A 316 7.98 -15.76 0.26
CA ASP A 316 8.60 -16.55 1.31
C ASP A 316 8.80 -17.97 0.78
N ARG A 317 9.94 -18.58 1.10
CA ARG A 317 10.18 -20.00 0.75
C ARG A 317 9.62 -20.94 1.82
N ALA A 318 9.37 -20.41 3.02
CA ALA A 318 8.71 -21.16 4.08
C ALA A 318 7.19 -21.11 3.88
N GLU A 319 6.53 -22.21 4.18
CA GLU A 319 5.08 -22.24 4.32
C GLU A 319 4.65 -21.23 5.40
N PRO A 320 3.59 -20.44 5.16
CA PRO A 320 3.12 -19.47 6.14
C PRO A 320 2.48 -20.20 7.34
N ASP A 321 2.72 -19.70 8.57
CA ASP A 321 2.07 -20.21 9.79
C ASP A 321 0.53 -20.09 9.71
N ASP A 322 0.05 -19.09 8.97
CA ASP A 322 -1.36 -18.88 8.62
C ASP A 322 -1.39 -18.20 7.23
N TRP A 323 -1.85 -18.92 6.21
CA TRP A 323 -1.90 -18.43 4.83
C TRP A 323 -2.81 -17.20 4.71
N SER A 324 -3.92 -17.18 5.46
CA SER A 324 -4.92 -16.12 5.44
C SER A 324 -4.36 -14.76 5.83
N LEU A 325 -3.45 -14.72 6.81
CA LEU A 325 -2.83 -13.48 7.29
C LEU A 325 -1.97 -12.76 6.23
N ASN A 326 -1.65 -13.42 5.11
CA ASN A 326 -0.86 -12.88 4.01
C ASN A 326 -1.71 -12.25 2.90
N SER A 327 -3.03 -12.34 2.99
CA SER A 327 -3.96 -11.61 2.12
C SER A 327 -3.97 -10.12 2.49
N MET A 328 -4.16 -9.25 1.49
CA MET A 328 -4.00 -7.81 1.70
C MET A 328 -5.20 -7.10 2.34
N GLY A 329 -6.36 -7.75 2.53
CA GLY A 329 -7.35 -7.27 3.51
C GLY A 329 -6.79 -7.20 4.94
N ASN A 330 -5.69 -7.94 5.20
CA ASN A 330 -4.92 -7.87 6.45
C ASN A 330 -3.77 -6.84 6.42
N LEU A 331 -3.74 -5.93 5.44
CA LEU A 331 -2.75 -4.87 5.33
C LEU A 331 -3.48 -3.56 5.04
N GLU A 332 -3.62 -2.72 6.07
CA GLU A 332 -4.27 -1.41 5.97
C GLU A 332 -3.32 -0.29 6.40
N THR A 333 -3.64 0.96 6.05
CA THR A 333 -2.78 2.11 6.37
C THR A 333 -3.51 3.17 7.20
N ILE A 334 -3.03 3.40 8.43
CA ILE A 334 -3.39 4.56 9.25
C ILE A 334 -2.94 5.82 8.49
N PRO A 335 -3.81 6.81 8.23
CA PRO A 335 -3.42 8.04 7.54
C PRO A 335 -2.35 8.85 8.31
N PRO A 336 -1.70 9.86 7.68
CA PRO A 336 -0.61 10.60 8.29
C PRO A 336 -0.92 11.21 9.65
N TYR A 337 0.06 11.17 10.57
CA TYR A 337 -0.07 11.70 11.92
C TYR A 337 1.30 11.94 12.56
N ALA A 338 1.30 12.68 13.67
CA ALA A 338 2.43 12.76 14.58
C ALA A 338 1.94 12.49 16.00
N HIS A 339 2.70 11.70 16.76
CA HIS A 339 2.37 11.36 18.14
C HIS A 339 3.63 10.99 18.94
N ALA A 340 3.67 11.39 20.22
CA ALA A 340 4.76 11.05 21.16
C ALA A 340 6.18 11.31 20.61
N GLY A 341 6.40 12.44 19.94
CA GLY A 341 7.70 12.81 19.36
C GLY A 341 8.08 12.06 18.08
N ARG A 342 7.19 11.21 17.55
CA ARG A 342 7.35 10.50 16.27
C ARG A 342 6.44 11.11 15.22
N SER A 343 6.91 11.14 13.97
CA SER A 343 6.16 11.64 12.82
C SER A 343 6.04 10.56 11.77
N PHE A 344 4.82 10.39 11.24
CA PHE A 344 4.47 9.42 10.21
C PHE A 344 3.84 10.19 9.02
N PRO A 345 4.66 10.87 8.19
CA PRO A 345 4.16 11.75 7.14
C PRO A 345 3.44 11.01 6.00
N ALA A 346 3.72 9.70 5.84
CA ALA A 346 3.03 8.81 4.91
C ALA A 346 2.05 7.86 5.61
N GLY A 347 1.75 8.08 6.89
CA GLY A 347 0.94 7.15 7.68
C GLY A 347 1.72 5.94 8.21
N ARG A 348 1.01 4.93 8.69
CA ARG A 348 1.60 3.71 9.27
C ARG A 348 0.75 2.49 8.97
N ILE A 349 1.36 1.41 8.49
CA ILE A 349 0.66 0.17 8.20
C ILE A 349 0.15 -0.49 9.49
N ILE A 350 -1.00 -1.14 9.43
CA ILE A 350 -1.51 -2.10 10.42
C ILE A 350 -1.67 -3.47 9.75
N MET A 351 -1.42 -4.53 10.50
CA MET A 351 -1.70 -5.91 10.08
C MET A 351 -2.19 -6.74 11.25
N GLY A 352 -3.00 -7.76 10.99
CA GLY A 352 -3.46 -8.73 11.97
C GLY A 352 -2.45 -9.84 12.24
N GLU A 353 -2.36 -10.27 13.50
CA GLU A 353 -1.66 -11.47 13.94
C GLU A 353 -2.60 -12.37 14.78
N ARG A 354 -2.31 -13.67 14.81
CA ARG A 354 -2.96 -14.62 15.71
C ARG A 354 -2.17 -14.70 17.02
N LYS A 355 -2.53 -13.91 18.04
CA LYS A 355 -1.79 -13.88 19.32
C LYS A 355 -1.86 -15.19 20.10
N ASP A 356 -2.92 -15.97 19.92
CA ASP A 356 -3.12 -17.25 20.60
C ASP A 356 -2.25 -18.38 20.05
N SER A 357 -2.02 -18.44 18.73
CA SER A 357 -1.10 -19.40 18.10
C SER A 357 0.32 -18.86 17.92
N GLY A 358 0.49 -17.54 17.93
CA GLY A 358 1.74 -16.87 17.58
C GLY A 358 1.94 -16.66 16.08
N ALA A 359 0.98 -17.09 15.23
CA ALA A 359 1.06 -16.94 13.78
C ALA A 359 1.01 -15.46 13.37
N ARG A 360 1.84 -15.10 12.38
CA ARG A 360 2.04 -13.73 11.91
C ARG A 360 2.07 -13.67 10.39
N PRO A 361 1.79 -12.51 9.78
CA PRO A 361 2.05 -12.30 8.37
C PRO A 361 3.52 -12.57 8.01
N SER A 362 3.75 -12.92 6.75
CA SER A 362 5.03 -13.31 6.18
C SER A 362 6.17 -12.45 6.70
N LYS A 363 7.21 -13.11 7.18
CA LYS A 363 8.39 -12.42 7.70
C LYS A 363 9.07 -11.61 6.60
N VAL A 364 9.12 -12.11 5.37
CA VAL A 364 9.72 -11.40 4.23
C VAL A 364 8.91 -10.15 3.91
N MET A 365 7.58 -10.23 3.87
CA MET A 365 6.70 -9.07 3.66
C MET A 365 6.92 -8.01 4.74
N ARG A 366 6.83 -8.39 6.02
CA ARG A 366 7.05 -7.46 7.13
C ARG A 366 8.45 -6.85 7.14
N THR A 367 9.47 -7.62 6.74
CA THR A 367 10.85 -7.11 6.62
C THR A 367 10.96 -6.04 5.55
N MET A 368 10.39 -6.28 4.36
CA MET A 368 10.37 -5.31 3.27
C MET A 368 9.56 -4.06 3.65
N LEU A 369 8.34 -4.19 4.19
CA LEU A 369 7.53 -3.03 4.60
C LEU A 369 8.26 -2.17 5.65
N LYS A 370 8.89 -2.82 6.64
CA LYS A 370 9.72 -2.12 7.64
C LYS A 370 10.93 -1.43 7.02
N ALA A 371 11.55 -2.03 6.01
CA ALA A 371 12.74 -1.50 5.34
C ALA A 371 12.51 -0.16 4.63
N GLN A 372 11.26 0.19 4.34
CA GLN A 372 10.91 1.48 3.73
C GLN A 372 11.13 2.65 4.71
N GLY A 373 10.97 2.39 6.01
CA GLY A 373 11.30 3.29 7.11
C GLY A 373 10.22 4.31 7.51
N LEU A 374 9.12 4.40 6.76
CA LEU A 374 8.06 5.39 6.99
C LEU A 374 6.75 4.79 7.51
N GLN A 375 6.41 3.58 7.09
CA GLN A 375 5.14 2.92 7.41
C GLN A 375 5.35 1.61 8.20
N ASP A 376 6.26 1.59 9.18
CA ASP A 376 6.58 0.38 9.97
C ASP A 376 5.31 -0.29 10.54
N PRO A 377 4.99 -1.55 10.15
CA PRO A 377 3.73 -2.19 10.51
C PRO A 377 3.48 -2.28 12.02
N LEU A 378 2.25 -1.96 12.42
CA LEU A 378 1.71 -2.19 13.76
C LEU A 378 0.84 -3.44 13.75
N LEU A 379 1.14 -4.42 14.60
CA LEU A 379 0.37 -5.67 14.66
C LEU A 379 -0.83 -5.55 15.62
N LEU A 380 -2.01 -5.96 15.15
CA LEU A 380 -3.27 -6.02 15.87
C LEU A 380 -3.68 -7.49 16.09
N ASP A 381 -4.43 -7.77 17.15
CA ASP A 381 -4.92 -9.11 17.45
C ASP A 381 -6.16 -9.46 16.62
N THR A 382 -6.02 -10.38 15.67
CA THR A 382 -7.11 -10.89 14.83
C THR A 382 -7.41 -12.37 15.11
N SER A 383 -6.94 -12.93 16.23
CA SER A 383 -7.20 -14.33 16.62
C SER A 383 -8.69 -14.72 16.69
N TRP A 384 -9.57 -13.74 16.88
CA TRP A 384 -11.01 -13.92 17.10
C TRP A 384 -11.84 -13.90 15.81
N LEU A 385 -11.23 -13.59 14.66
CA LEU A 385 -11.89 -13.56 13.36
C LEU A 385 -11.65 -14.87 12.60
N GLY A 386 -12.60 -15.36 11.80
CA GLY A 386 -12.40 -16.54 10.96
C GLY A 386 -11.32 -16.31 9.92
N VAL A 387 -11.56 -15.31 9.08
CA VAL A 387 -10.66 -14.78 8.05
C VAL A 387 -9.38 -14.23 8.70
N GLY A 388 -9.49 -13.33 9.67
CA GLY A 388 -8.35 -12.89 10.48
C GLY A 388 -7.73 -11.57 10.01
N HIS A 389 -8.51 -10.73 9.35
CA HIS A 389 -8.07 -9.48 8.74
C HIS A 389 -8.44 -8.25 9.57
N VAL A 390 -7.75 -7.14 9.33
CA VAL A 390 -7.99 -5.89 10.06
C VAL A 390 -9.17 -5.10 9.48
N ASP A 391 -9.40 -5.19 8.17
CA ASP A 391 -10.52 -4.52 7.48
C ASP A 391 -11.91 -5.01 7.94
N GLU A 392 -11.98 -6.19 8.55
CA GLU A 392 -13.20 -6.77 9.13
C GLU A 392 -13.74 -6.00 10.36
N PHE A 393 -12.92 -5.13 10.98
CA PHE A 393 -13.34 -4.42 12.18
C PHE A 393 -12.87 -2.97 12.30
N VAL A 394 -11.90 -2.50 11.49
CA VAL A 394 -11.39 -1.14 11.54
C VAL A 394 -11.18 -0.52 10.16
N GLN A 395 -11.52 0.76 10.04
CA GLN A 395 -11.26 1.58 8.86
C GLN A 395 -10.93 3.02 9.29
N PHE A 396 -10.32 3.81 8.39
CA PHE A 396 -9.99 5.21 8.64
C PHE A 396 -10.83 6.12 7.75
N LEU A 397 -11.42 7.16 8.36
CA LEU A 397 -12.39 8.04 7.72
C LEU A 397 -11.84 9.47 7.67
N PRO A 398 -11.88 10.18 6.54
CA PRO A 398 -11.57 11.60 6.48
C PRO A 398 -12.45 12.39 7.44
N ALA A 399 -11.87 13.39 8.09
CA ALA A 399 -12.59 14.20 9.06
C ALA A 399 -11.93 15.56 9.26
N ASP A 400 -12.70 16.54 9.67
CA ASP A 400 -12.18 17.84 10.08
C ASP A 400 -11.77 17.79 11.57
N THR A 401 -10.82 16.91 11.88
CA THR A 401 -10.15 16.81 13.19
C THR A 401 -8.74 17.42 13.08
N PRO A 402 -8.04 17.73 14.19
CA PRO A 402 -6.64 18.16 14.13
C PRO A 402 -5.71 17.20 13.38
N ARG A 403 -6.06 15.91 13.32
CA ARG A 403 -5.36 14.87 12.56
C ARG A 403 -5.84 14.73 11.11
N GLY A 404 -7.01 15.27 10.78
CA GLY A 404 -7.63 15.15 9.45
C GLY A 404 -8.42 13.86 9.23
N TRP A 405 -8.53 12.99 10.25
CA TRP A 405 -9.20 11.69 10.15
C TRP A 405 -9.77 11.20 11.50
N ARG A 406 -10.65 10.19 11.42
CA ARG A 406 -11.24 9.42 12.53
C ARG A 406 -11.05 7.92 12.30
N ILE A 407 -11.15 7.14 13.37
CA ILE A 407 -11.19 5.67 13.29
C ILE A 407 -12.67 5.24 13.23
N GLY A 408 -13.08 4.60 12.14
CA GLY A 408 -14.30 3.79 12.08
C GLY A 408 -14.02 2.41 12.66
N ILE A 409 -14.82 1.97 13.62
CA ILE A 409 -14.61 0.69 14.29
C ILE A 409 -15.93 -0.05 14.53
N ALA A 410 -15.92 -1.37 14.32
CA ALA A 410 -17.09 -2.21 14.54
C ALA A 410 -17.51 -2.20 16.03
N ASP A 411 -18.82 -2.16 16.28
CA ASP A 411 -19.40 -2.11 17.62
C ASP A 411 -20.45 -3.22 17.81
N PRO A 412 -20.03 -4.42 18.27
CA PRO A 412 -20.92 -5.51 18.60
C PRO A 412 -21.93 -5.19 19.70
N LYS A 413 -21.57 -4.29 20.63
CA LYS A 413 -22.47 -3.91 21.72
C LYS A 413 -23.62 -3.07 21.18
N ALA A 414 -23.33 -2.14 20.27
CA ALA A 414 -24.37 -1.38 19.59
C ALA A 414 -25.29 -2.27 18.75
N GLY A 415 -24.75 -3.26 18.03
CA GLY A 415 -25.55 -4.24 17.28
C GLY A 415 -26.50 -5.06 18.18
N LEU A 416 -26.00 -5.57 19.31
CA LEU A 416 -26.84 -6.28 20.28
C LEU A 416 -27.90 -5.35 20.90
N GLN A 417 -27.56 -4.08 21.12
CA GLN A 417 -28.48 -3.10 21.68
C GLN A 417 -29.66 -2.82 20.73
N LEU A 418 -29.41 -2.68 19.41
CA LEU A 418 -30.47 -2.52 18.41
C LEU A 418 -31.52 -3.64 18.50
N LEU A 419 -31.06 -4.89 18.63
CA LEU A 419 -31.95 -6.05 18.76
C LEU A 419 -32.72 -6.04 20.08
N ARG A 420 -32.05 -5.71 21.20
CA ARG A 420 -32.68 -5.64 22.52
C ARG A 420 -33.74 -4.54 22.59
N ASP A 421 -33.47 -3.40 21.97
CA ASP A 421 -34.40 -2.27 21.87
C ASP A 421 -35.62 -2.67 21.05
N ALA A 422 -35.42 -3.26 19.86
CA ALA A 422 -36.51 -3.77 19.04
C ALA A 422 -37.37 -4.79 19.79
N LYS A 423 -36.76 -5.74 20.51
CA LYS A 423 -37.49 -6.71 21.34
C LYS A 423 -38.31 -6.03 22.43
N ARG A 424 -37.71 -5.10 23.18
CA ARG A 424 -38.40 -4.33 24.23
C ARG A 424 -39.61 -3.59 23.67
N ASP A 425 -39.49 -3.07 22.46
CA ASP A 425 -40.53 -2.30 21.79
C ASP A 425 -41.60 -3.19 21.12
N GLY A 426 -41.59 -4.51 21.41
CA GLY A 426 -42.63 -5.46 20.98
C GLY A 426 -42.33 -6.18 19.67
N HIS A 427 -41.14 -6.01 19.09
CA HIS A 427 -40.77 -6.57 17.80
C HIS A 427 -39.99 -7.88 17.85
N GLY A 428 -39.96 -8.58 19.00
CA GLY A 428 -39.21 -9.83 19.19
C GLY A 428 -39.53 -10.93 18.17
N GLY A 429 -40.78 -11.02 17.71
CA GLY A 429 -41.21 -11.96 16.67
C GLY A 429 -40.84 -11.56 15.23
N THR A 430 -40.20 -10.42 15.01
CA THR A 430 -39.75 -9.97 13.68
C THR A 430 -38.59 -10.84 13.20
N LYS A 431 -38.55 -11.15 11.90
CA LYS A 431 -37.41 -11.86 11.29
C LYS A 431 -36.13 -11.07 11.49
N MET A 432 -35.04 -11.77 11.83
CA MET A 432 -33.72 -11.20 11.99
C MET A 432 -33.16 -10.65 10.66
N PHE A 433 -33.46 -11.33 9.56
CA PHE A 433 -32.95 -10.98 8.24
C PHE A 433 -34.08 -10.72 7.25
N SER A 434 -33.89 -9.68 6.42
CA SER A 434 -34.82 -9.24 5.39
C SER A 434 -34.39 -9.62 3.96
N VAL A 435 -33.24 -10.27 3.83
CA VAL A 435 -32.73 -10.77 2.53
C VAL A 435 -33.76 -11.70 1.86
N PRO A 436 -34.05 -11.52 0.57
CA PRO A 436 -34.92 -12.45 -0.16
C PRO A 436 -34.18 -13.77 -0.41
N GLY A 437 -34.86 -14.90 -0.25
CA GLY A 437 -34.30 -16.19 -0.65
C GLY A 437 -34.10 -16.28 -2.16
N ARG A 438 -33.09 -17.05 -2.60
CA ARG A 438 -32.87 -17.39 -4.02
C ARG A 438 -33.06 -18.89 -4.26
N GLY A 439 -33.28 -19.29 -5.51
CA GLY A 439 -33.46 -20.70 -5.88
C GLY A 439 -32.31 -21.57 -5.34
N GLY A 440 -32.65 -22.58 -4.53
CA GLY A 440 -31.68 -23.45 -3.85
C GLY A 440 -31.03 -22.87 -2.59
N THR A 441 -31.28 -21.61 -2.24
CA THR A 441 -30.66 -20.89 -1.10
C THR A 441 -31.74 -20.12 -0.33
N PRO A 442 -32.55 -20.79 0.52
CA PRO A 442 -33.52 -20.12 1.39
C PRO A 442 -32.94 -18.94 2.20
N ALA A 443 -33.81 -17.98 2.53
CA ALA A 443 -33.45 -16.91 3.45
C ALA A 443 -33.40 -17.43 4.90
N PRO A 444 -32.59 -16.81 5.79
CA PRO A 444 -32.64 -17.09 7.22
C PRO A 444 -34.06 -16.86 7.77
N LYS A 445 -34.51 -17.73 8.67
CA LYS A 445 -35.88 -17.68 9.22
C LYS A 445 -35.95 -17.24 10.67
N GLU A 446 -34.81 -17.12 11.33
CA GLU A 446 -34.78 -16.79 12.76
C GLU A 446 -35.36 -15.41 13.03
N THR A 447 -35.94 -15.26 14.21
CA THR A 447 -36.51 -14.00 14.72
C THR A 447 -35.53 -13.30 15.66
N ILE A 448 -35.79 -12.02 15.96
CA ILE A 448 -35.02 -11.27 16.96
C ILE A 448 -35.00 -12.02 18.31
N ASP A 449 -36.14 -12.59 18.73
CA ASP A 449 -36.23 -13.37 19.96
C ASP A 449 -35.33 -14.60 19.95
N GLN A 450 -35.28 -15.32 18.83
CA GLN A 450 -34.42 -16.50 18.67
C GLN A 450 -32.94 -16.13 18.64
N ALA A 451 -32.57 -15.06 17.92
CA ALA A 451 -31.20 -14.55 17.88
C ALA A 451 -30.73 -14.14 19.30
N LEU A 452 -31.54 -13.36 20.02
CA LEU A 452 -31.21 -12.92 21.39
C LEU A 452 -31.25 -14.05 22.43
N ALA A 453 -32.02 -15.11 22.20
CA ALA A 453 -32.03 -16.30 23.06
C ALA A 453 -30.79 -17.20 22.86
N SER A 454 -30.06 -17.02 21.75
CA SER A 454 -28.82 -17.77 21.50
C SER A 454 -27.71 -17.30 22.43
N ARG A 455 -27.40 -18.11 23.44
CA ARG A 455 -26.24 -17.89 24.33
C ARG A 455 -24.92 -17.76 23.56
N HIS A 456 -24.82 -18.44 22.41
CA HIS A 456 -23.63 -18.44 21.57
C HIS A 456 -23.48 -17.09 20.88
N LEU A 457 -24.53 -16.59 20.22
CA LEU A 457 -24.50 -15.29 19.55
C LEU A 457 -24.15 -14.18 20.54
N VAL A 458 -24.77 -14.17 21.73
CA VAL A 458 -24.48 -13.16 22.76
C VAL A 458 -23.02 -13.26 23.23
N ALA A 459 -22.53 -14.46 23.55
CA ALA A 459 -21.15 -14.66 24.02
C ALA A 459 -20.11 -14.29 22.94
N ASP A 460 -20.36 -14.63 21.68
CA ASP A 460 -19.49 -14.34 20.55
C ASP A 460 -19.33 -12.82 20.38
N ASN A 461 -20.43 -12.07 20.47
CA ASN A 461 -20.42 -10.61 20.36
C ASN A 461 -19.81 -9.91 21.58
N GLU A 462 -19.99 -10.45 22.79
CA GLU A 462 -19.29 -9.95 23.98
C GLU A 462 -17.77 -10.16 23.89
N MET A 463 -17.33 -11.30 23.36
CA MET A 463 -15.93 -11.55 23.07
C MET A 463 -15.39 -10.62 21.98
N ALA A 464 -16.08 -10.51 20.84
CA ALA A 464 -15.70 -9.61 19.75
C ALA A 464 -15.55 -8.17 20.27
N ALA A 465 -16.51 -7.68 21.07
CA ALA A 465 -16.43 -6.35 21.66
C ALA A 465 -15.20 -6.16 22.56
N ARG A 466 -14.80 -7.16 23.35
CA ARG A 466 -13.57 -7.10 24.17
C ARG A 466 -12.31 -7.07 23.30
N ARG A 467 -12.26 -7.89 22.24
CA ARG A 467 -11.10 -7.97 21.33
C ARG A 467 -10.94 -6.69 20.52
N ILE A 468 -12.03 -6.16 19.96
CA ILE A 468 -12.06 -4.87 19.27
C ILE A 468 -11.62 -3.75 20.20
N ALA A 469 -12.13 -3.69 21.43
CA ALA A 469 -11.71 -2.69 22.41
C ALA A 469 -10.20 -2.77 22.73
N ALA A 470 -9.65 -3.98 22.86
CA ALA A 470 -8.22 -4.16 23.09
C ALA A 470 -7.36 -3.64 21.92
N ASN A 471 -7.78 -3.88 20.67
CA ASN A 471 -7.11 -3.32 19.49
C ASN A 471 -7.27 -1.78 19.41
N LEU A 472 -8.44 -1.26 19.76
CA LEU A 472 -8.66 0.20 19.81
C LEU A 472 -7.72 0.88 20.80
N GLU A 473 -7.47 0.29 21.97
CA GLU A 473 -6.52 0.84 22.93
C GLU A 473 -5.07 0.80 22.42
N ILE A 474 -4.71 -0.18 21.58
CA ILE A 474 -3.44 -0.16 20.85
C ILE A 474 -3.42 1.04 19.89
N LEU A 475 -4.45 1.22 19.06
CA LEU A 475 -4.51 2.32 18.10
C LEU A 475 -4.47 3.69 18.80
N LYS A 476 -5.25 3.89 19.87
CA LYS A 476 -5.24 5.13 20.67
C LYS A 476 -3.86 5.43 21.23
N ARG A 477 -3.19 4.44 21.82
CA ARG A 477 -1.83 4.61 22.36
C ARG A 477 -0.81 4.94 21.28
N GLU A 478 -0.90 4.33 20.11
CA GLU A 478 0.10 4.51 19.04
C GLU A 478 -0.12 5.80 18.24
N THR A 479 -1.35 6.33 18.19
CA THR A 479 -1.74 7.47 17.34
C THR A 479 -2.11 8.73 18.11
N GLY A 480 -2.42 8.61 19.40
CA GLY A 480 -2.94 9.68 20.24
C GLY A 480 -4.39 10.07 19.95
N VAL A 481 -5.11 9.27 19.17
CA VAL A 481 -6.54 9.44 18.89
C VAL A 481 -7.35 9.38 20.19
N THR A 482 -8.32 10.29 20.31
CA THR A 482 -9.22 10.39 21.47
C THR A 482 -10.58 9.77 21.18
N ASP A 483 -11.42 9.57 22.20
CA ASP A 483 -12.76 9.01 22.01
C ASP A 483 -13.67 9.88 21.11
N GLU A 484 -13.41 11.20 21.01
CA GLU A 484 -14.10 12.12 20.10
C GLU A 484 -13.77 11.86 18.61
N GLU A 485 -12.66 11.17 18.36
CA GLU A 485 -12.17 10.81 17.04
C GLU A 485 -12.52 9.35 16.67
N ILE A 486 -13.38 8.68 17.46
CA ILE A 486 -13.86 7.31 17.22
C ILE A 486 -15.30 7.30 16.71
N VAL A 487 -15.53 6.56 15.63
CA VAL A 487 -16.83 6.32 15.02
C VAL A 487 -17.19 4.85 15.22
N ARG A 488 -18.09 4.59 16.17
CA ARG A 488 -18.57 3.24 16.50
C ARG A 488 -19.71 2.85 15.58
N VAL A 489 -19.49 1.84 14.73
CA VAL A 489 -20.43 1.38 13.70
C VAL A 489 -21.08 0.06 14.17
N PRO A 490 -22.41 -0.01 14.33
CA PRO A 490 -23.09 -1.23 14.75
C PRO A 490 -22.71 -2.44 13.90
N ALA A 491 -22.32 -3.52 14.55
CA ALA A 491 -21.95 -4.78 13.91
C ALA A 491 -22.47 -5.95 14.74
N LEU A 492 -22.54 -7.14 14.16
CA LEU A 492 -22.73 -8.39 14.89
C LEU A 492 -21.84 -9.47 14.30
N TYR A 493 -21.36 -10.38 15.14
CA TYR A 493 -20.51 -11.51 14.77
C TYR A 493 -21.15 -12.83 15.22
N THR A 494 -20.81 -13.92 14.56
CA THR A 494 -21.20 -15.29 14.92
C THR A 494 -20.00 -16.21 14.77
N ARG A 495 -19.90 -17.21 15.65
CA ARG A 495 -18.91 -18.29 15.51
C ARG A 495 -19.00 -19.03 14.18
N ASP A 496 -17.83 -19.47 13.70
CA ASP A 496 -17.70 -20.27 12.47
C ASP A 496 -18.02 -21.77 12.69
N SER A 497 -17.90 -22.26 13.93
CA SER A 497 -18.12 -23.66 14.32
C SER A 497 -18.88 -23.79 15.65
N GLU A 498 -19.71 -24.83 15.81
CA GLU A 498 -20.67 -24.97 16.94
C GLU A 498 -20.15 -25.88 18.04
N ALA A 499 -19.33 -26.87 17.66
CA ALA A 499 -18.78 -27.88 18.55
C ALA A 499 -17.40 -28.34 18.05
N LEU A 500 -16.65 -28.99 18.94
CA LEU A 500 -15.57 -29.89 18.55
C LEU A 500 -16.09 -31.32 18.69
N THR A 501 -15.80 -32.19 17.71
CA THR A 501 -16.03 -33.62 17.83
C THR A 501 -15.14 -34.22 18.93
N ALA A 502 -15.42 -35.46 19.34
CA ALA A 502 -14.63 -36.14 20.39
C ALA A 502 -13.14 -36.33 20.02
N ASP A 503 -12.83 -36.32 18.73
CA ASP A 503 -11.49 -36.35 18.13
C ASP A 503 -10.89 -34.96 17.85
N GLY A 504 -11.55 -33.89 18.32
CA GLY A 504 -11.02 -32.52 18.28
C GLY A 504 -11.18 -31.80 16.95
N GLN A 505 -11.97 -32.33 16.01
CA GLN A 505 -12.30 -31.63 14.78
C GLN A 505 -13.41 -30.61 15.05
N GLU A 506 -13.29 -29.40 14.51
CA GLU A 506 -14.39 -28.45 14.53
C GLU A 506 -15.56 -29.03 13.73
N VAL A 507 -16.75 -29.08 14.35
CA VAL A 507 -18.02 -29.24 13.66
C VAL A 507 -18.33 -27.87 13.07
N PRO A 508 -18.11 -27.68 11.75
CA PRO A 508 -18.37 -26.40 11.14
C PRO A 508 -19.83 -26.06 11.38
N VAL A 509 -20.12 -24.81 11.69
CA VAL A 509 -21.43 -24.25 11.41
C VAL A 509 -21.21 -23.69 10.03
N PRO A 510 -21.66 -24.34 8.96
CA PRO A 510 -21.86 -23.56 7.76
C PRO A 510 -22.78 -22.43 8.21
N ARG A 511 -22.26 -21.20 8.30
CA ARG A 511 -23.01 -19.96 8.47
C ARG A 511 -24.34 -20.00 7.69
N LEU A 512 -24.19 -20.60 6.52
CA LEU A 512 -25.09 -21.09 5.50
C LEU A 512 -26.26 -21.97 6.00
N THR A 513 -26.10 -22.93 6.92
CA THR A 513 -27.22 -23.74 7.43
C THR A 513 -28.13 -22.94 8.35
N ARG A 514 -27.60 -22.00 9.16
CA ARG A 514 -28.41 -21.06 9.95
C ARG A 514 -29.00 -19.94 9.08
N MET A 515 -28.25 -19.51 8.06
CA MET A 515 -28.65 -18.44 7.13
C MET A 515 -29.41 -18.94 5.89
N GLY A 516 -29.78 -20.23 5.88
CA GLY A 516 -30.68 -20.84 4.91
C GLY A 516 -30.07 -21.24 3.56
N ALA A 517 -28.77 -21.24 3.34
CA ALA A 517 -28.20 -21.61 2.05
C ALA A 517 -28.19 -23.12 1.76
N GLY A 518 -28.45 -23.51 0.49
CA GLY A 518 -28.24 -24.87 -0.03
C GLY A 518 -26.85 -25.06 -0.64
N SER A 519 -26.52 -26.30 -1.03
CA SER A 519 -25.14 -26.76 -1.28
C SER A 519 -24.43 -26.07 -2.44
N ASP A 520 -25.04 -25.97 -3.63
CA ASP A 520 -24.22 -25.76 -4.85
C ASP A 520 -23.61 -24.35 -4.96
N LEU A 521 -24.35 -23.29 -4.59
CA LEU A 521 -23.82 -21.92 -4.57
C LEU A 521 -22.78 -21.76 -3.45
N VAL A 522 -23.06 -22.37 -2.29
CA VAL A 522 -22.18 -22.39 -1.13
C VAL A 522 -20.85 -23.08 -1.42
N ASP A 523 -20.91 -24.24 -2.05
CA ASP A 523 -19.75 -25.03 -2.39
C ASP A 523 -18.91 -24.24 -3.39
N SER A 524 -19.53 -23.55 -4.35
CA SER A 524 -18.78 -22.65 -5.26
C SER A 524 -18.07 -21.49 -4.56
N LEU A 525 -18.63 -20.94 -3.48
CA LEU A 525 -17.97 -19.90 -2.67
C LEU A 525 -16.80 -20.47 -1.85
N ARG A 526 -16.93 -21.72 -1.38
CA ARG A 526 -15.88 -22.45 -0.66
C ARG A 526 -14.71 -22.86 -1.55
N GLU A 527 -14.93 -23.06 -2.84
CA GLU A 527 -13.88 -23.52 -3.77
C GLU A 527 -12.96 -22.39 -4.29
N GLN A 528 -13.08 -21.15 -3.79
CA GLN A 528 -12.34 -19.99 -4.32
C GLN A 528 -11.46 -19.29 -3.27
N GLY A 529 -10.21 -19.05 -3.65
CA GLY A 529 -9.27 -18.21 -2.90
C GLY A 529 -9.11 -18.62 -1.44
N GLN A 530 -9.26 -17.66 -0.54
CA GLN A 530 -9.10 -17.86 0.91
C GLN A 530 -10.09 -18.83 1.53
N GLN A 531 -11.33 -18.88 1.02
CA GLN A 531 -12.35 -19.76 1.58
C GLN A 531 -12.00 -21.24 1.35
N LYS A 532 -11.36 -21.55 0.23
CA LYS A 532 -10.83 -22.88 -0.06
C LYS A 532 -9.75 -23.26 0.94
N TRP A 533 -8.79 -22.37 1.15
CA TRP A 533 -7.72 -22.63 2.11
C TRP A 533 -8.26 -22.84 3.54
N LEU A 534 -9.18 -21.99 3.99
CA LEU A 534 -9.81 -22.11 5.32
C LEU A 534 -10.59 -23.43 5.47
N ALA A 535 -11.24 -23.92 4.40
CA ALA A 535 -11.94 -25.19 4.40
C ALA A 535 -10.98 -26.39 4.45
N GLU A 536 -9.84 -26.31 3.77
CA GLU A 536 -8.83 -27.37 3.70
C GLU A 536 -7.90 -27.41 4.93
N ASN A 537 -7.78 -26.31 5.68
CA ASN A 537 -6.82 -26.15 6.78
C ASN A 537 -7.49 -25.62 8.08
N PRO A 538 -8.31 -26.45 8.76
CA PRO A 538 -8.91 -26.07 10.03
C PRO A 538 -7.83 -25.84 11.11
N ALA A 539 -8.13 -24.96 12.08
CA ALA A 539 -7.18 -24.60 13.13
C ALA A 539 -6.71 -25.85 13.92
N PRO A 540 -5.40 -26.03 14.17
CA PRO A 540 -4.93 -27.12 15.00
C PRO A 540 -5.42 -26.94 16.45
N GLY A 541 -5.76 -28.06 17.10
CA GLY A 541 -6.20 -28.08 18.50
C GLY A 541 -5.12 -27.49 19.42
N ALA A 542 -5.40 -26.34 20.04
CA ALA A 542 -4.52 -25.70 21.00
C ALA A 542 -4.67 -26.33 22.40
N ALA A 543 -3.58 -26.30 23.20
CA ALA A 543 -3.56 -26.78 24.59
C ALA A 543 -4.31 -25.85 25.58
N ALA A 544 -4.69 -24.64 25.14
CA ALA A 544 -5.61 -23.74 25.82
C ALA A 544 -7.00 -23.83 25.14
N PRO A 545 -8.12 -23.53 25.82
CA PRO A 545 -9.41 -23.49 25.14
C PRO A 545 -9.30 -22.51 23.96
N ALA A 546 -9.46 -23.05 22.74
CA ALA A 546 -9.25 -22.32 21.50
C ALA A 546 -10.11 -21.05 21.49
N THR A 547 -9.54 -19.92 21.05
CA THR A 547 -10.32 -18.70 20.80
C THR A 547 -11.41 -19.05 19.80
N VAL A 548 -12.67 -18.78 20.13
CA VAL A 548 -13.78 -18.96 19.19
C VAL A 548 -13.55 -17.98 18.04
N ARG A 549 -13.36 -18.50 16.83
CA ARG A 549 -13.31 -17.68 15.61
C ARG A 549 -14.70 -17.29 15.18
N THR A 550 -14.84 -16.05 14.74
CA THR A 550 -16.13 -15.46 14.38
C THR A 550 -16.04 -14.73 13.05
N SER A 551 -17.15 -14.69 12.34
CA SER A 551 -17.35 -13.90 11.12
C SER A 551 -18.53 -12.96 11.30
N ALA A 552 -18.68 -11.99 10.39
CA ALA A 552 -19.83 -11.08 10.40
C ALA A 552 -21.17 -11.85 10.35
N TYR A 553 -22.07 -11.56 11.28
CA TYR A 553 -23.43 -12.12 11.34
C TYR A 553 -24.43 -11.26 10.56
N VAL A 554 -24.25 -9.94 10.62
CA VAL A 554 -24.88 -8.95 9.75
C VAL A 554 -23.76 -8.34 8.89
N PRO A 555 -23.98 -8.03 7.60
CA PRO A 555 -22.96 -7.48 6.70
C PRO A 555 -22.12 -6.39 7.34
N GLY A 556 -20.81 -6.61 7.40
CA GLY A 556 -19.87 -5.78 8.15
C GLY A 556 -19.76 -4.37 7.59
N ALA A 557 -20.56 -3.43 8.10
CA ALA A 557 -20.63 -2.05 7.60
C ALA A 557 -19.30 -1.25 7.63
N VAL A 558 -18.28 -1.76 8.33
CA VAL A 558 -16.92 -1.18 8.38
C VAL A 558 -16.04 -1.72 7.26
N ASN A 559 -16.37 -2.89 6.70
CA ASN A 559 -15.73 -3.50 5.53
C ASN A 559 -16.38 -2.95 4.24
N GLY A 560 -16.52 -1.63 4.17
CA GLY A 560 -17.03 -0.88 3.03
C GLY A 560 -15.94 -0.04 2.37
N VAL A 561 -16.29 0.63 1.28
CA VAL A 561 -15.32 1.36 0.45
C VAL A 561 -15.54 2.87 0.56
N LEU A 562 -14.49 3.60 0.89
CA LEU A 562 -14.47 5.05 0.78
C LEU A 562 -14.21 5.44 -0.68
N LEU A 563 -15.27 5.82 -1.39
CA LEU A 563 -15.25 6.22 -2.81
C LEU A 563 -14.86 7.68 -3.03
N GLY A 564 -14.86 8.47 -1.97
CA GLY A 564 -14.42 9.87 -1.97
C GLY A 564 -14.44 10.43 -0.56
N ARG A 565 -13.95 11.65 -0.37
CA ARG A 565 -13.80 12.26 0.97
C ARG A 565 -15.09 12.27 1.80
N ASP A 566 -16.25 12.36 1.15
CA ASP A 566 -17.58 12.37 1.76
C ASP A 566 -18.53 11.28 1.20
N ARG A 567 -18.01 10.24 0.53
CA ARG A 567 -18.79 9.16 -0.09
C ARG A 567 -18.35 7.80 0.43
N TYR A 568 -19.24 7.13 1.15
CA TYR A 568 -19.00 5.80 1.71
C TYR A 568 -19.97 4.79 1.07
N LEU A 569 -19.44 3.71 0.52
CA LEU A 569 -20.21 2.58 0.01
C LEU A 569 -20.18 1.44 1.03
N ALA A 570 -21.29 1.24 1.73
CA ALA A 570 -21.42 0.18 2.72
C ALA A 570 -22.04 -1.10 2.11
N PRO A 571 -21.73 -2.29 2.65
CA PRO A 571 -22.53 -3.49 2.38
C PRO A 571 -23.97 -3.29 2.87
N ARG A 572 -24.93 -3.79 2.10
CA ARG A 572 -26.35 -3.73 2.46
C ARG A 572 -26.63 -4.62 3.67
N GLN A 573 -27.22 -4.05 4.72
CA GLN A 573 -27.28 -4.69 6.04
C GLN A 573 -28.27 -5.85 6.17
N TRP A 574 -29.38 -5.84 5.39
CA TRP A 574 -30.36 -6.94 5.38
C TRP A 574 -30.85 -7.41 6.78
N GLY A 575 -30.88 -6.52 7.76
CA GLY A 575 -31.34 -6.76 9.13
C GLY A 575 -32.87 -6.75 9.28
N PRO A 576 -33.37 -6.67 10.53
CA PRO A 576 -34.80 -6.68 10.81
C PRO A 576 -35.49 -5.42 10.27
N VAL A 577 -36.64 -5.61 9.62
CA VAL A 577 -37.46 -4.51 9.10
C VAL A 577 -38.59 -4.18 10.07
N ILE A 578 -38.55 -3.00 10.66
CA ILE A 578 -39.53 -2.50 11.63
C ILE A 578 -40.05 -1.13 11.12
N GLY A 579 -41.37 -0.97 11.04
CA GLY A 579 -41.96 0.26 10.49
C GLY A 579 -41.56 0.53 9.03
N GLY A 580 -41.27 -0.52 8.26
CA GLY A 580 -40.84 -0.40 6.85
C GLY A 580 -39.35 -0.06 6.66
N LYS A 581 -38.55 -0.02 7.74
CA LYS A 581 -37.13 0.30 7.69
C LYS A 581 -36.26 -0.78 8.29
N ASP A 582 -35.12 -1.04 7.66
CA ASP A 582 -34.06 -1.90 8.21
C ASP A 582 -33.34 -1.17 9.35
N VAL A 583 -33.39 -1.74 10.56
CA VAL A 583 -32.86 -1.07 11.77
C VAL A 583 -31.34 -0.97 11.79
N PHE A 584 -30.62 -1.87 11.14
CA PHE A 584 -29.15 -1.79 11.01
C PHE A 584 -28.78 -0.75 9.97
N THR A 585 -29.45 -0.71 8.82
CA THR A 585 -29.23 0.33 7.80
C THR A 585 -29.44 1.72 8.37
N GLU A 586 -30.54 1.97 9.11
CA GLU A 586 -30.79 3.27 9.73
C GLU A 586 -29.69 3.65 10.72
N ALA A 587 -29.27 2.70 11.58
CA ALA A 587 -28.24 2.96 12.59
C ALA A 587 -26.86 3.23 11.97
N VAL A 588 -26.46 2.43 10.98
CA VAL A 588 -25.21 2.62 10.22
C VAL A 588 -25.24 3.95 9.47
N THR A 589 -26.33 4.26 8.78
CA THR A 589 -26.52 5.55 8.09
C THR A 589 -26.35 6.71 9.06
N ALA A 590 -27.02 6.66 10.22
CA ALA A 590 -26.95 7.71 11.22
C ALA A 590 -25.53 7.90 11.79
N VAL A 591 -24.77 6.82 11.98
CA VAL A 591 -23.38 6.89 12.45
C VAL A 591 -22.49 7.64 11.46
N TYR A 592 -22.52 7.26 10.19
CA TYR A 592 -21.68 7.88 9.16
C TYR A 592 -22.13 9.30 8.81
N GLN A 593 -23.43 9.58 8.77
CA GLN A 593 -23.96 10.94 8.54
C GLN A 593 -23.57 11.91 9.65
N ARG A 594 -23.55 11.45 10.92
CA ARG A 594 -23.08 12.28 12.06
C ARG A 594 -21.65 12.76 11.90
N VAL A 595 -20.83 12.05 11.13
CA VAL A 595 -19.43 12.44 10.86
C VAL A 595 -19.24 13.03 9.46
N GLY A 596 -20.33 13.39 8.78
CA GLY A 596 -20.29 14.15 7.52
C GLY A 596 -20.19 13.29 6.26
N LEU A 597 -20.32 11.97 6.35
CA LEU A 597 -20.28 11.08 5.18
C LEU A 597 -21.68 10.85 4.60
N LYS A 598 -21.76 10.79 3.27
CA LYS A 598 -22.94 10.31 2.55
C LYS A 598 -22.76 8.82 2.28
N VAL A 599 -23.70 8.02 2.75
CA VAL A 599 -23.67 6.56 2.64
C VAL A 599 -24.54 6.11 1.47
N SER A 600 -24.00 5.23 0.63
CA SER A 600 -24.78 4.38 -0.26
C SER A 600 -24.56 2.91 0.08
N TYR A 601 -25.41 2.05 -0.48
CA TYR A 601 -25.45 0.62 -0.15
C TYR A 601 -25.45 -0.22 -1.41
N ILE A 602 -24.63 -1.26 -1.42
CA ILE A 602 -24.60 -2.29 -2.46
C ILE A 602 -24.93 -3.65 -1.85
N ASP A 603 -25.68 -4.47 -2.58
CA ASP A 603 -26.00 -5.81 -2.14
C ASP A 603 -24.85 -6.76 -2.47
N ASP A 604 -24.21 -7.27 -1.43
CA ASP A 604 -23.12 -8.22 -1.50
C ASP A 604 -23.44 -9.54 -0.77
N TRP A 605 -24.71 -9.75 -0.38
CA TRP A 605 -25.09 -10.87 0.48
C TRP A 605 -24.67 -12.23 -0.11
N TYR A 606 -25.11 -12.49 -1.34
CA TYR A 606 -24.87 -13.76 -2.02
C TYR A 606 -23.53 -13.82 -2.77
N THR A 607 -22.86 -12.68 -2.97
CA THR A 607 -21.58 -12.62 -3.69
C THR A 607 -20.37 -12.72 -2.76
N TYR A 608 -20.42 -12.03 -1.62
CA TYR A 608 -19.29 -11.88 -0.70
C TYR A 608 -19.66 -12.20 0.75
N HIS A 609 -20.77 -11.68 1.27
CA HIS A 609 -21.14 -11.81 2.69
C HIS A 609 -21.13 -13.26 3.13
N LEU A 610 -21.87 -14.14 2.43
CA LEU A 610 -21.92 -15.57 2.76
C LEU A 610 -20.55 -16.29 2.67
N GLY A 611 -19.60 -15.73 1.91
CA GLY A 611 -18.21 -16.15 1.80
C GLY A 611 -17.25 -15.47 2.80
N MET A 612 -17.76 -14.91 3.91
CA MET A 612 -16.96 -14.28 4.98
C MET A 612 -16.19 -13.02 4.60
N GLY A 613 -16.60 -12.30 3.56
CA GLY A 613 -16.09 -10.95 3.28
C GLY A 613 -17.22 -10.01 2.87
N GLU A 614 -16.92 -8.74 2.64
CA GLU A 614 -17.90 -7.75 2.20
C GLU A 614 -17.37 -6.97 0.98
N VAL A 615 -18.02 -5.86 0.64
CA VAL A 615 -17.64 -4.95 -0.46
C VAL A 615 -16.15 -4.64 -0.49
N HIS A 616 -15.54 -4.33 0.67
CA HIS A 616 -14.11 -4.01 0.72
C HIS A 616 -13.27 -5.22 0.32
N CYS A 617 -13.49 -6.41 0.88
CA CYS A 617 -12.79 -7.64 0.48
C CYS A 617 -12.90 -7.95 -1.04
N GLY A 618 -14.05 -7.61 -1.64
CA GLY A 618 -14.33 -7.86 -3.06
C GLY A 618 -13.75 -6.84 -4.04
N THR A 619 -13.25 -5.70 -3.55
CA THR A 619 -12.81 -4.58 -4.37
C THR A 619 -11.43 -4.08 -3.93
N ASN A 620 -10.82 -3.17 -4.68
CA ASN A 620 -9.70 -2.36 -4.21
C ASN A 620 -9.79 -0.97 -4.85
N THR A 621 -8.95 -0.02 -4.47
CA THR A 621 -8.96 1.34 -5.00
C THR A 621 -7.59 1.78 -5.47
N LEU A 622 -7.52 2.65 -6.47
CA LEU A 622 -6.30 3.42 -6.77
C LEU A 622 -6.55 4.85 -6.30
N ARG A 623 -5.73 5.36 -5.38
CA ARG A 623 -5.92 6.67 -4.74
C ARG A 623 -4.80 7.66 -5.05
N ASP A 624 -5.07 8.94 -5.27
CA ASP A 624 -4.07 9.96 -5.64
C ASP A 624 -2.79 9.91 -4.79
N ALA A 625 -1.65 9.65 -5.44
CA ALA A 625 -0.33 9.51 -4.83
C ALA A 625 0.62 10.68 -5.13
N THR A 626 0.09 11.83 -5.56
CA THR A 626 0.90 13.01 -5.93
C THR A 626 1.43 13.80 -4.73
N ALA A 627 0.87 13.58 -3.54
CA ALA A 627 1.29 14.23 -2.31
C ALA A 627 2.78 13.99 -1.99
N ALA A 628 3.46 15.02 -1.49
CA ALA A 628 4.86 14.94 -1.10
C ALA A 628 5.01 14.19 0.22
N TRP A 629 5.28 12.88 0.18
CA TRP A 629 5.35 12.02 1.38
C TRP A 629 6.41 12.45 2.42
N TRP A 630 7.36 13.29 2.02
CA TRP A 630 8.37 13.87 2.91
C TRP A 630 7.96 15.17 3.58
N GLN A 631 6.87 15.79 3.15
CA GLN A 631 6.35 16.94 3.85
C GLN A 631 5.73 16.45 5.15
N ARG A 632 6.18 17.03 6.26
CA ARG A 632 5.57 16.74 7.55
C ARG A 632 4.08 17.07 7.48
N PRO A 633 3.22 16.24 8.09
CA PRO A 633 1.83 16.63 8.28
C PRO A 633 1.85 17.99 8.97
N ALA A 634 1.03 18.93 8.51
CA ALA A 634 0.98 20.24 9.13
C ALA A 634 0.77 20.06 10.64
N ALA A 635 1.79 20.34 11.46
CA ALA A 635 1.58 20.58 12.86
C ALA A 635 0.66 21.79 12.89
N ASN A 636 -0.59 21.59 13.32
CA ASN A 636 -1.58 22.64 13.17
C ASN A 636 -1.05 23.90 13.86
N ARG A 637 -1.05 24.99 13.09
CA ARG A 637 -0.82 26.36 13.56
C ARG A 637 -1.96 26.69 14.52
N ASN A 638 -1.84 26.27 15.77
CA ASN A 638 -2.50 26.84 16.93
C ASN A 638 -1.52 26.68 18.09
N GLY A 639 -0.45 27.46 18.02
CA GLY A 639 0.18 27.93 19.24
C GLY A 639 -0.76 28.93 19.88
N VAL A 640 -1.65 28.43 20.74
CA VAL A 640 -2.17 29.09 21.95
C VAL A 640 -2.36 28.01 23.00
#